data_AF-A0A1S8X6W5-F1
#
_entry.id   AF-A0A1S8X6W5-F1
#
_cell.length_a   1.000
_cell.length_b   1.000
_cell.length_c   1.000
_cell.angle_alpha   90.00
_cell.angle_beta   90.00
_cell.angle_gamma   90.00
#
_symmetry.space_group_name_H-M   'P 1'
#
loop_
_entity.id
_entity.type
_entity.pdbx_description
1 polymer ?
#
loop_
_entity_poly.entity_id
_entity_poly.type
_entity_poly.pdbx_seq_one_letter_code
_entity_poly.pdbx_strand_id
1 'polypeptide(L)'
;MFQEAMFREQVLERKLESLNRLLQDTRKSSEAGWQAMLNEERLLRKLDLYESQLAIMKQDFPEDSLQAQLRQVLDEKCSLEKASELMLARILCEKTEALTKVTNLECRLSDSERECARLRQDCEATQEAYQSITTEHQSKMMELVRLEQQLQDIQTEKENLEALLRERTKEAEVLQENLAKKTKVSKPSSNLFLGELDKETNFALNGIDNGPFENPEHIGDRLSSINRQVRELRDKVDVTDQLQSSLNQRADLVRDEIALSDLTELDRYCELQERLATSEANFEQMLDSTSDGISMHLMDSVRQFHQSMQLIKSLQDELASLAQLKSTLSRELKQATADPIKSSRPPVENNDSRLPNQSDEVYPLIDEDVQEINDHGFSNTLNRARSITARVAACHARAEASLSSYCAEQRRQTDICNSSEDLRTARSEVETYKQMAETFKQQDVVKSDLLLSVREECDTLRKRIASIEADMITSREDHQRLIAEARRTRSEADELRQERDALNDQVNTCNQRIEQLQSALRTTLLGPMATPAANTITNSTSTAHRETDAQSTPISHPGTSSTAQPPVLLSPGPGSFSFCDHSDNGTSVCGHDIHILPVREVRSVRWIAPNIIVHPPDRPVYADFYFTLFEATKTLHVLNLGQVKESMGKINSLFYVGTFKFHIEIQLPYLLLKLEHIH
;
A
#
# COMPACT_ATOMS: atom_id res chain seq x y z
N MET A 1 3.62 -46.38 -70.73
CA MET A 1 3.15 -45.40 -69.71
C MET A 1 3.23 -45.98 -68.29
N PHE A 2 2.19 -46.59 -67.68
CA PHE A 2 2.27 -46.98 -66.24
C PHE A 2 3.48 -47.87 -65.87
N GLN A 3 3.69 -48.99 -66.57
CA GLN A 3 4.87 -49.86 -66.35
C GLN A 3 6.22 -49.15 -66.54
N GLU A 4 6.26 -48.12 -67.39
CA GLU A 4 7.47 -47.33 -67.67
C GLU A 4 7.74 -46.31 -66.56
N ALA A 5 6.68 -45.72 -65.99
CA ALA A 5 6.78 -44.89 -64.79
C ALA A 5 7.32 -45.73 -63.62
N MET A 6 6.71 -46.89 -63.34
CA MET A 6 7.18 -47.84 -62.31
C MET A 6 8.65 -48.24 -62.50
N PHE A 7 9.10 -48.50 -63.74
CA PHE A 7 10.51 -48.85 -63.99
C PHE A 7 11.45 -47.66 -63.74
N ARG A 8 11.07 -46.45 -64.15
CA ARG A 8 11.85 -45.22 -63.88
C ARG A 8 11.93 -44.94 -62.38
N GLU A 9 10.81 -45.10 -61.67
CA GLU A 9 10.72 -45.00 -60.21
C GLU A 9 11.65 -45.99 -59.52
N GLN A 10 11.58 -47.29 -59.83
CA GLN A 10 12.49 -48.29 -59.29
C GLN A 10 13.98 -48.03 -59.60
N VAL A 11 14.30 -47.39 -60.73
CA VAL A 11 15.68 -46.98 -61.06
C VAL A 11 16.11 -45.76 -60.24
N LEU A 12 15.19 -44.84 -59.92
CA LEU A 12 15.44 -43.72 -59.03
C LEU A 12 15.61 -44.19 -57.58
N GLU A 13 14.74 -45.08 -57.09
CA GLU A 13 14.86 -45.73 -55.77
C GLU A 13 16.24 -46.37 -55.58
N ARG A 14 16.65 -47.25 -56.51
CA ARG A 14 17.97 -47.91 -56.45
C ARG A 14 19.15 -46.93 -56.53
N LYS A 15 18.99 -45.80 -57.23
CA LYS A 15 20.01 -44.72 -57.25
C LYS A 15 20.06 -43.95 -55.94
N LEU A 16 18.90 -43.59 -55.37
CA LEU A 16 18.79 -42.93 -54.08
C LEU A 16 19.33 -43.82 -52.96
N GLU A 17 19.04 -45.12 -52.98
CA GLU A 17 19.58 -46.08 -52.01
C GLU A 17 21.11 -46.20 -52.13
N SER A 18 21.63 -46.32 -53.36
CA SER A 18 23.08 -46.35 -53.60
C SER A 18 23.79 -45.07 -53.14
N LEU A 19 23.20 -43.90 -53.41
CA LEU A 19 23.69 -42.61 -52.93
C LEU A 19 23.62 -42.50 -51.40
N ASN A 20 22.56 -43.01 -50.76
CA ASN A 20 22.41 -43.03 -49.31
C ASN A 20 23.50 -43.92 -48.66
N ARG A 21 23.76 -45.12 -49.21
CA ARG A 21 24.88 -45.97 -48.75
C ARG A 21 26.22 -45.25 -48.91
N LEU A 22 26.49 -44.64 -50.07
CA LEU A 22 27.73 -43.89 -50.32
C LEU A 22 27.89 -42.69 -49.36
N LEU A 23 26.82 -41.98 -49.04
CA LEU A 23 26.81 -40.89 -48.05
C LEU A 23 27.08 -41.42 -46.63
N GLN A 24 26.49 -42.56 -46.25
CA GLN A 24 26.77 -43.21 -44.96
C GLN A 24 28.22 -43.66 -44.85
N ASP A 25 28.79 -44.26 -45.90
CA ASP A 25 30.18 -44.72 -45.88
C ASP A 25 31.17 -43.55 -45.93
N THR A 26 30.84 -42.47 -46.67
CA THR A 26 31.59 -41.21 -46.61
C THR A 26 31.55 -40.59 -45.21
N ARG A 27 30.38 -40.61 -44.54
CA ARG A 27 30.24 -40.15 -43.14
C ARG A 27 31.10 -40.98 -42.18
N LYS A 28 31.03 -42.31 -42.24
CA LYS A 28 31.87 -43.21 -41.42
C LYS A 28 33.36 -42.95 -41.64
N SER A 29 33.78 -42.76 -42.89
CA SER A 29 35.16 -42.44 -43.25
C SER A 29 35.62 -41.10 -42.68
N SER A 30 34.79 -40.05 -42.78
CA SER A 30 35.04 -38.74 -42.18
C SER A 30 35.12 -38.81 -40.64
N GLU A 31 34.22 -39.55 -40.01
CA GLU A 31 34.18 -39.75 -38.56
C GLU A 31 35.42 -40.51 -38.05
N ALA A 32 35.83 -41.56 -38.75
CA ALA A 32 37.08 -42.28 -38.49
C ALA A 32 38.32 -41.38 -38.68
N GLY A 33 38.33 -40.50 -39.70
CA GLY A 33 39.38 -39.51 -39.92
C GLY A 33 39.49 -38.50 -38.77
N TRP A 34 38.37 -37.98 -38.28
CA TRP A 34 38.34 -37.11 -37.10
C TRP A 34 38.79 -37.82 -35.81
N GLN A 35 38.42 -39.08 -35.62
CA GLN A 35 38.91 -39.90 -34.51
C GLN A 35 40.42 -40.16 -34.60
N ALA A 36 40.96 -40.36 -35.81
CA ALA A 36 42.40 -40.51 -36.03
C ALA A 36 43.17 -39.23 -35.65
N MET A 37 42.74 -38.07 -36.15
CA MET A 37 43.36 -36.76 -35.80
C MET A 37 43.29 -36.48 -34.29
N LEU A 38 42.17 -36.77 -33.63
CA LEU A 38 42.05 -36.61 -32.17
C LEU A 38 42.99 -37.54 -31.38
N ASN A 39 43.28 -38.74 -31.90
CA ASN A 39 44.23 -39.66 -31.28
C ASN A 39 45.68 -39.27 -31.56
N GLU A 40 45.98 -38.68 -32.72
CA GLU A 40 47.29 -38.07 -33.01
C GLU A 40 47.58 -36.89 -32.08
N GLU A 41 46.63 -35.95 -31.92
CA GLU A 41 46.67 -34.87 -30.92
C GLU A 41 46.94 -35.37 -29.48
N ARG A 42 46.31 -36.49 -29.09
CA ARG A 42 46.53 -37.13 -27.78
C ARG A 42 47.89 -37.81 -27.65
N LEU A 43 48.49 -38.25 -28.75
CA LEU A 43 49.84 -38.82 -28.76
C LEU A 43 50.91 -37.72 -28.74
N LEU A 44 50.71 -36.63 -29.49
CA LEU A 44 51.57 -35.44 -29.45
C LEU A 44 51.66 -34.86 -28.04
N ARG A 45 50.54 -34.61 -27.36
CA ARG A 45 50.53 -34.09 -25.98
C ARG A 45 51.19 -35.04 -24.96
N LYS A 46 51.28 -36.34 -25.26
CA LYS A 46 52.07 -37.31 -24.46
C LYS A 46 53.55 -37.29 -24.82
N LEU A 47 53.89 -37.07 -26.10
CA LEU A 47 55.25 -36.83 -26.54
C LEU A 47 55.81 -35.58 -25.86
N ASP A 48 55.10 -34.44 -25.92
CA ASP A 48 55.48 -33.17 -25.28
C ASP A 48 55.74 -33.35 -23.77
N LEU A 49 54.89 -34.12 -23.09
CA LEU A 49 55.04 -34.43 -21.68
C LEU A 49 56.30 -35.28 -21.41
N TYR A 50 56.56 -36.32 -22.21
CA TYR A 50 57.75 -37.15 -22.06
C TYR A 50 59.03 -36.43 -22.47
N GLU A 51 59.00 -35.55 -23.47
CA GLU A 51 60.13 -34.70 -23.85
C GLU A 51 60.44 -33.68 -22.76
N SER A 52 59.42 -33.06 -22.16
CA SER A 52 59.56 -32.18 -20.98
C SER A 52 60.16 -32.93 -19.78
N GLN A 53 59.63 -34.13 -19.46
CA GLN A 53 60.20 -34.99 -18.41
C GLN A 53 61.64 -35.40 -18.71
N LEU A 54 61.97 -35.75 -19.96
CA LEU A 54 63.34 -36.07 -20.37
C LEU A 54 64.27 -34.86 -20.37
N ALA A 55 63.77 -33.65 -20.62
CA ALA A 55 64.55 -32.42 -20.50
C ALA A 55 64.88 -32.13 -19.02
N ILE A 56 63.89 -32.27 -18.13
CA ILE A 56 64.06 -32.15 -16.68
C ILE A 56 65.04 -33.22 -16.16
N MET A 57 64.90 -34.48 -16.56
CA MET A 57 65.80 -35.58 -16.13
C MET A 57 67.21 -35.51 -16.75
N LYS A 58 67.43 -34.70 -17.78
CA LYS A 58 68.77 -34.39 -18.34
C LYS A 58 69.41 -33.15 -17.74
N GLN A 59 68.67 -32.39 -16.94
CA GLN A 59 69.16 -31.17 -16.30
C GLN A 59 69.61 -31.53 -14.88
N ASP A 60 70.92 -31.45 -14.62
CA ASP A 60 71.48 -31.65 -13.29
C ASP A 60 71.05 -30.51 -12.35
N PHE A 61 69.87 -30.64 -11.74
CA PHE A 61 69.41 -29.74 -10.69
C PHE A 61 70.28 -29.93 -9.44
N PRO A 62 71.03 -28.91 -8.98
CA PRO A 62 71.70 -29.00 -7.70
C PRO A 62 70.62 -29.09 -6.61
N GLU A 63 70.79 -30.03 -5.68
CA GLU A 63 69.75 -30.41 -4.70
C GLU A 63 69.25 -29.19 -3.90
N ASP A 64 70.14 -28.27 -3.55
CA ASP A 64 69.84 -27.00 -2.88
C ASP A 64 68.81 -26.15 -3.65
N SER A 65 68.88 -26.12 -4.98
CA SER A 65 67.94 -25.37 -5.82
C SER A 65 66.56 -26.03 -5.87
N LEU A 66 66.53 -27.36 -5.89
CA LEU A 66 65.27 -28.12 -5.84
C LEU A 66 64.60 -27.96 -4.46
N GLN A 67 65.39 -28.02 -3.38
CA GLN A 67 64.91 -27.75 -2.02
C GLN A 67 64.47 -26.29 -1.84
N ALA A 68 65.16 -25.31 -2.45
CA ALA A 68 64.77 -23.90 -2.39
C ALA A 68 63.44 -23.64 -3.11
N GLN A 69 63.24 -24.20 -4.31
CA GLN A 69 61.97 -24.12 -5.03
C GLN A 69 60.84 -24.85 -4.28
N LEU A 70 61.11 -26.01 -3.67
CA LEU A 70 60.13 -26.71 -2.84
C LEU A 70 59.73 -25.90 -1.59
N ARG A 71 60.69 -25.26 -0.92
CA ARG A 71 60.40 -24.34 0.21
C ARG A 71 59.54 -23.16 -0.26
N GLN A 72 59.91 -22.51 -1.35
CA GLN A 72 59.12 -21.40 -1.92
C GLN A 72 57.68 -21.83 -2.24
N VAL A 73 57.46 -22.96 -2.91
CA VAL A 73 56.10 -23.45 -3.24
C VAL A 73 55.30 -23.82 -1.99
N LEU A 74 55.96 -24.31 -0.93
CA LEU A 74 55.30 -24.59 0.36
C LEU A 74 54.95 -23.29 1.12
N ASP A 75 55.83 -22.30 1.13
CA ASP A 75 55.56 -20.98 1.73
C ASP A 75 54.44 -20.23 0.97
N GLU A 76 54.46 -20.27 -0.37
CA GLU A 76 53.40 -19.75 -1.23
C GLU A 76 52.07 -20.45 -0.95
N LYS A 77 52.05 -21.79 -0.91
CA LYS A 77 50.87 -22.60 -0.54
C LYS A 77 50.33 -22.18 0.83
N CYS A 78 51.17 -22.13 1.86
CA CYS A 78 50.74 -21.77 3.21
C CYS A 78 50.34 -20.29 3.34
N SER A 79 50.82 -19.40 2.47
CA SER A 79 50.32 -18.02 2.39
C SER A 79 48.91 -17.95 1.77
N LEU A 80 48.65 -18.75 0.72
CA LEU A 80 47.34 -18.85 0.08
C LEU A 80 46.30 -19.52 0.99
N GLU A 81 46.71 -20.56 1.73
CA GLU A 81 45.86 -21.21 2.74
C GLU A 81 45.42 -20.19 3.81
N LYS A 82 46.37 -19.45 4.41
CA LYS A 82 46.06 -18.38 5.38
C LYS A 82 45.20 -17.25 4.80
N ALA A 83 45.44 -16.85 3.56
CA ALA A 83 44.62 -15.85 2.88
C ALA A 83 43.18 -16.34 2.67
N SER A 84 43.01 -17.62 2.30
CA SER A 84 41.69 -18.23 2.16
C SER A 84 40.96 -18.40 3.50
N GLU A 85 41.69 -18.74 4.57
CA GLU A 85 41.16 -18.82 5.94
C GLU A 85 40.68 -17.46 6.44
N LEU A 86 41.46 -16.39 6.24
CA LEU A 86 41.08 -15.02 6.59
C LEU A 86 39.88 -14.52 5.77
N MET A 87 39.81 -14.83 4.46
CA MET A 87 38.63 -14.52 3.65
C MET A 87 37.39 -15.28 4.12
N LEU A 88 37.52 -16.58 4.45
CA LEU A 88 36.42 -17.39 4.95
C LEU A 88 35.93 -16.88 6.32
N ALA A 89 36.84 -16.57 7.25
CA ALA A 89 36.51 -15.99 8.55
C ALA A 89 35.77 -14.65 8.40
N ARG A 90 36.24 -13.79 7.49
CA ARG A 90 35.56 -12.52 7.15
C ARG A 90 34.15 -12.75 6.60
N ILE A 91 33.98 -13.62 5.60
CA ILE A 91 32.68 -13.93 4.99
C ILE A 91 31.72 -14.55 6.02
N LEU A 92 32.22 -15.36 6.94
CA LEU A 92 31.42 -15.90 8.06
C LEU A 92 30.99 -14.79 9.03
N CYS A 93 31.87 -13.84 9.35
CA CYS A 93 31.53 -12.67 10.17
C CYS A 93 30.44 -11.81 9.50
N GLU A 94 30.65 -11.42 8.23
CA GLU A 94 29.70 -10.65 7.42
C GLU A 94 28.34 -11.37 7.31
N LYS A 95 28.34 -12.71 7.19
CA LYS A 95 27.14 -13.54 7.23
C LYS A 95 26.45 -13.51 8.60
N THR A 96 27.18 -13.60 9.71
CA THR A 96 26.57 -13.52 11.05
C THR A 96 26.01 -12.12 11.35
N GLU A 97 26.66 -11.07 10.85
CA GLU A 97 26.11 -9.71 10.89
C GLU A 97 24.85 -9.56 10.05
N ALA A 98 24.82 -10.13 8.83
CA ALA A 98 23.63 -10.12 7.99
C ALA A 98 22.45 -10.86 8.65
N LEU A 99 22.70 -12.05 9.21
CA LEU A 99 21.68 -12.82 9.93
C LEU A 99 21.15 -12.10 11.17
N THR A 100 22.03 -11.50 11.97
CA THR A 100 21.58 -10.72 13.15
C THR A 100 20.85 -9.44 12.77
N LYS A 101 21.20 -8.79 11.65
CA LYS A 101 20.42 -7.67 11.09
C LYS A 101 19.03 -8.14 10.63
N VAL A 102 18.93 -9.28 9.94
CA VAL A 102 17.63 -9.89 9.54
C VAL A 102 16.76 -10.21 10.75
N THR A 103 17.27 -10.93 11.76
CA THR A 103 16.44 -11.30 12.93
C THR A 103 15.98 -10.08 13.73
N ASN A 104 16.79 -9.01 13.81
CA ASN A 104 16.36 -7.76 14.43
C ASN A 104 15.24 -7.05 13.64
N LEU A 105 15.27 -7.12 12.30
CA LEU A 105 14.20 -6.60 11.45
C LEU A 105 12.93 -7.46 11.55
N GLU A 106 13.05 -8.78 11.62
CA GLU A 106 11.92 -9.71 11.85
C GLU A 106 11.23 -9.44 13.20
N CYS A 107 12.00 -9.22 14.27
CA CYS A 107 11.45 -8.83 15.58
C CYS A 107 10.72 -7.48 15.49
N ARG A 108 11.37 -6.44 14.92
CA ARG A 108 10.75 -5.10 14.77
C ARG A 108 9.50 -5.11 13.90
N LEU A 109 9.47 -5.94 12.85
CA LEU A 109 8.28 -6.14 12.03
C LEU A 109 7.16 -6.77 12.86
N SER A 110 7.45 -7.84 13.61
CA SER A 110 6.45 -8.47 14.49
C SER A 110 5.93 -7.53 15.59
N ASP A 111 6.77 -6.62 16.10
CA ASP A 111 6.36 -5.58 17.05
C ASP A 111 5.40 -4.56 16.40
N SER A 112 5.75 -4.09 15.20
CA SER A 112 4.89 -3.21 14.38
C SER A 112 3.56 -3.87 14.01
N GLU A 113 3.57 -5.14 13.58
CA GLU A 113 2.37 -5.93 13.25
C GLU A 113 1.44 -6.08 14.46
N ARG A 114 1.98 -6.33 15.66
CA ARG A 114 1.21 -6.42 16.90
C ARG A 114 0.59 -5.09 17.29
N GLU A 115 1.32 -3.98 17.16
CA GLU A 115 0.76 -2.65 17.44
C GLU A 115 -0.28 -2.23 16.39
N CYS A 116 -0.06 -2.56 15.12
CA CYS A 116 -1.07 -2.39 14.06
C CYS A 116 -2.36 -3.17 14.37
N ALA A 117 -2.25 -4.40 14.88
CA ALA A 117 -3.42 -5.19 15.29
C ALA A 117 -4.13 -4.58 16.51
N ARG A 118 -3.36 -4.08 17.50
CA ARG A 118 -3.88 -3.42 18.70
C ARG A 118 -4.65 -2.14 18.37
N LEU A 119 -4.07 -1.27 17.53
CA LEU A 119 -4.69 -0.01 17.09
C LEU A 119 -5.95 -0.26 16.24
N ARG A 120 -5.97 -1.31 15.40
CA ARG A 120 -7.19 -1.73 14.67
C ARG A 120 -8.29 -2.15 15.63
N GLN A 121 -7.99 -2.98 16.64
CA GLN A 121 -8.95 -3.42 17.64
C GLN A 121 -9.51 -2.24 18.46
N ASP A 122 -8.67 -1.26 18.84
CA ASP A 122 -9.13 -0.03 19.48
C ASP A 122 -10.10 0.75 18.58
N CYS A 123 -9.75 0.96 17.31
CA CYS A 123 -10.62 1.66 16.36
C CYS A 123 -11.96 0.93 16.14
N GLU A 124 -11.93 -0.39 15.91
CA GLU A 124 -13.15 -1.22 15.78
C GLU A 124 -14.05 -1.10 17.02
N ALA A 125 -13.48 -1.21 18.23
CA ALA A 125 -14.22 -1.07 19.48
C ALA A 125 -14.81 0.35 19.68
N THR A 126 -14.11 1.42 19.27
CA THR A 126 -14.69 2.77 19.28
C THR A 126 -15.80 2.93 18.26
N GLN A 127 -15.69 2.29 17.08
CA GLN A 127 -16.70 2.34 16.04
C GLN A 127 -17.99 1.60 16.44
N GLU A 128 -17.88 0.43 17.08
CA GLU A 128 -19.02 -0.27 17.68
C GLU A 128 -19.67 0.56 18.80
N ALA A 129 -18.86 1.19 19.66
CA ALA A 129 -19.35 2.05 20.72
C ALA A 129 -20.13 3.27 20.20
N TYR A 130 -19.71 3.88 19.07
CA TYR A 130 -20.44 4.95 18.40
C TYR A 130 -21.76 4.47 17.76
N GLN A 131 -21.75 3.32 17.09
CA GLN A 131 -22.95 2.75 16.49
C GLN A 131 -24.02 2.48 17.56
N SER A 132 -23.62 1.91 18.71
CA SER A 132 -24.52 1.65 19.84
C SER A 132 -25.20 2.92 20.36
N ILE A 133 -24.46 4.03 20.54
CA ILE A 133 -25.04 5.34 20.93
C ILE A 133 -26.09 5.74 19.90
N THR A 134 -25.68 5.76 18.63
CA THR A 134 -26.50 6.24 17.51
C THR A 134 -27.83 5.47 17.43
N THR A 135 -27.82 4.16 17.66
CA THR A 135 -29.05 3.34 17.69
C THR A 135 -29.92 3.61 18.92
N GLU A 136 -29.34 3.91 20.09
CA GLU A 136 -30.10 4.22 21.30
C GLU A 136 -30.79 5.59 21.18
N HIS A 137 -30.05 6.63 20.78
CA HIS A 137 -30.58 7.97 20.52
C HIS A 137 -31.70 7.92 19.46
N GLN A 138 -31.49 7.22 18.34
CA GLN A 138 -32.53 7.03 17.31
C GLN A 138 -33.78 6.34 17.86
N SER A 139 -33.63 5.35 18.75
CA SER A 139 -34.77 4.70 19.40
C SER A 139 -35.56 5.68 20.28
N LYS A 140 -34.89 6.52 21.08
CA LYS A 140 -35.53 7.56 21.90
C LYS A 140 -36.25 8.60 21.03
N MET A 141 -35.62 9.06 19.94
CA MET A 141 -36.26 9.97 18.97
C MET A 141 -37.54 9.36 18.36
N MET A 142 -37.54 8.08 17.99
CA MET A 142 -38.73 7.42 17.45
C MET A 142 -39.85 7.28 18.50
N GLU A 143 -39.53 7.03 19.77
CA GLU A 143 -40.48 7.08 20.88
C GLU A 143 -41.09 8.48 21.02
N LEU A 144 -40.27 9.54 21.02
CA LEU A 144 -40.72 10.94 21.10
C LEU A 144 -41.72 11.27 19.99
N VAL A 145 -41.37 11.00 18.72
CA VAL A 145 -42.26 11.26 17.57
C VAL A 145 -43.56 10.46 17.67
N ARG A 146 -43.50 9.23 18.19
CA ARG A 146 -44.67 8.37 18.45
C ARG A 146 -45.57 8.93 19.57
N LEU A 147 -45.00 9.61 20.57
CA LEU A 147 -45.74 10.29 21.63
C LEU A 147 -46.37 11.60 21.15
N GLU A 148 -45.65 12.38 20.36
CA GLU A 148 -46.14 13.63 19.76
C GLU A 148 -47.30 13.40 18.78
N GLN A 149 -47.24 12.34 17.96
CA GLN A 149 -48.39 11.96 17.13
C GLN A 149 -49.60 11.58 17.98
N GLN A 150 -49.42 10.79 19.05
CA GLN A 150 -50.53 10.44 19.96
C GLN A 150 -51.11 11.67 20.69
N LEU A 151 -50.29 12.69 20.98
CA LEU A 151 -50.74 13.97 21.53
C LEU A 151 -51.57 14.76 20.52
N GLN A 152 -51.13 14.81 19.26
CA GLN A 152 -51.87 15.45 18.18
C GLN A 152 -53.22 14.76 17.94
N ASP A 153 -53.25 13.42 17.93
CA ASP A 153 -54.48 12.63 17.79
C ASP A 153 -55.48 12.98 18.91
N ILE A 154 -55.05 12.92 20.18
CA ILE A 154 -55.90 13.24 21.36
C ILE A 154 -56.34 14.72 21.35
N GLN A 155 -55.48 15.66 20.96
CA GLN A 155 -55.84 17.07 20.82
C GLN A 155 -56.96 17.25 19.79
N THR A 156 -56.89 16.55 18.64
CA THR A 156 -57.98 16.63 17.65
C THR A 156 -59.26 15.94 18.13
N GLU A 157 -59.21 14.83 18.87
CA GLU A 157 -60.40 14.22 19.47
C GLU A 157 -61.06 15.18 20.48
N LYS A 158 -60.26 15.81 21.35
CA LYS A 158 -60.71 16.82 22.31
C LYS A 158 -61.35 18.04 21.62
N GLU A 159 -60.72 18.61 20.59
CA GLU A 159 -61.29 19.74 19.84
C GLU A 159 -62.64 19.41 19.21
N ASN A 160 -62.81 18.18 18.72
CA ASN A 160 -64.09 17.67 18.20
C ASN A 160 -65.13 17.46 19.32
N LEU A 161 -64.74 16.90 20.47
CA LEU A 161 -65.62 16.75 21.64
C LEU A 161 -66.07 18.10 22.21
N GLU A 162 -65.16 19.07 22.32
CA GLU A 162 -65.47 20.45 22.70
C GLU A 162 -66.40 21.13 21.69
N ALA A 163 -66.22 20.89 20.38
CA ALA A 163 -67.09 21.43 19.34
C ALA A 163 -68.52 20.88 19.46
N LEU A 164 -68.66 19.57 19.64
CA LEU A 164 -69.94 18.91 19.85
C LEU A 164 -70.60 19.31 21.18
N LEU A 165 -69.80 19.49 22.24
CA LEU A 165 -70.27 20.02 23.53
C LEU A 165 -70.80 21.45 23.35
N ARG A 166 -70.07 22.33 22.64
CA ARG A 166 -70.48 23.71 22.30
C ARG A 166 -71.71 23.78 21.39
N GLU A 167 -72.00 22.75 20.61
CA GLU A 167 -73.24 22.63 19.84
C GLU A 167 -74.41 22.24 20.75
N ARG A 168 -74.25 21.18 21.56
CA ARG A 168 -75.30 20.66 22.44
C ARG A 168 -75.66 21.59 23.60
N THR A 169 -74.73 22.39 24.12
CA THR A 169 -75.08 23.43 25.10
C THR A 169 -75.96 24.51 24.48
N LYS A 170 -75.67 24.96 23.24
CA LYS A 170 -76.52 25.93 22.52
C LYS A 170 -77.90 25.35 22.20
N GLU A 171 -77.98 24.07 21.82
CA GLU A 171 -79.25 23.38 21.62
C GLU A 171 -80.10 23.37 22.91
N ALA A 172 -79.47 23.07 24.06
CA ALA A 172 -80.13 23.12 25.36
C ALA A 172 -80.56 24.55 25.75
N GLU A 173 -79.71 25.55 25.56
CA GLU A 173 -80.00 26.97 25.84
C GLU A 173 -81.22 27.46 25.03
N VAL A 174 -81.26 27.17 23.73
CA VAL A 174 -82.38 27.54 22.84
C VAL A 174 -83.68 26.84 23.26
N LEU A 175 -83.64 25.56 23.62
CA LEU A 175 -84.82 24.84 24.11
C LEU A 175 -85.30 25.37 25.48
N GLN A 176 -84.37 25.73 26.38
CA GLN A 176 -84.67 26.33 27.67
C GLN A 176 -85.28 27.74 27.52
N GLU A 177 -84.77 28.55 26.59
CA GLU A 177 -85.34 29.85 26.26
C GLU A 177 -86.76 29.72 25.67
N ASN A 178 -86.98 28.73 24.79
CA ASN A 178 -88.30 28.44 24.23
C ASN A 178 -89.31 27.97 25.30
N LEU A 179 -88.90 27.17 26.28
CA LEU A 179 -89.71 26.84 27.46
C LEU A 179 -90.02 28.07 28.32
N ALA A 180 -89.03 28.95 28.53
CA ALA A 180 -89.21 30.21 29.26
C ALA A 180 -90.17 31.19 28.54
N LYS A 181 -90.18 31.20 27.21
CA LYS A 181 -91.15 31.93 26.38
C LYS A 181 -92.55 31.33 26.53
N LYS A 182 -92.72 30.00 26.36
CA LYS A 182 -94.03 29.30 26.50
C LYS A 182 -94.65 29.47 27.90
N THR A 183 -93.86 29.41 28.96
CA THR A 183 -94.36 29.52 30.35
C THR A 183 -94.76 30.95 30.76
N LYS A 184 -94.15 31.99 30.18
CA LYS A 184 -94.53 33.39 30.44
C LYS A 184 -95.91 33.78 29.93
N VAL A 185 -96.44 33.09 28.91
CA VAL A 185 -97.76 33.37 28.31
C VAL A 185 -98.92 32.92 29.22
N SER A 186 -98.67 32.08 30.23
CA SER A 186 -99.71 31.42 31.04
C SER A 186 -100.01 32.09 32.40
N LYS A 187 -100.00 33.44 32.47
CA LYS A 187 -100.32 34.19 33.71
C LYS A 187 -101.31 35.36 33.47
N PRO A 188 -102.62 35.16 33.73
CA PRO A 188 -103.61 36.23 33.64
C PRO A 188 -103.95 36.88 35.01
N SER A 189 -103.67 38.17 35.17
CA SER A 189 -104.27 39.09 36.17
C SER A 189 -103.66 40.51 36.08
N SER A 190 -104.30 41.62 36.49
CA SER A 190 -105.74 41.93 36.64
C SER A 190 -105.92 43.45 36.83
N ASN A 191 -106.70 44.09 35.96
CA ASN A 191 -107.43 45.38 36.14
C ASN A 191 -106.71 46.76 36.31
N LEU A 192 -107.31 47.75 35.60
CA LEU A 192 -107.43 49.21 35.86
C LEU A 192 -106.40 50.25 35.34
N PHE A 193 -106.64 50.73 34.10
CA PHE A 193 -107.18 52.08 33.78
C PHE A 193 -106.37 53.36 34.09
N LEU A 194 -105.84 54.05 33.04
CA LEU A 194 -106.46 55.26 32.41
C LEU A 194 -105.45 56.13 31.60
N GLY A 195 -105.81 56.45 30.34
CA GLY A 195 -105.31 57.61 29.56
C GLY A 195 -103.88 57.53 28.95
N GLU A 196 -103.53 58.34 27.94
CA GLU A 196 -104.35 59.07 26.95
C GLU A 196 -103.46 59.55 25.77
N LEU A 197 -103.89 59.34 24.51
CA LEU A 197 -103.28 59.86 23.25
C LEU A 197 -101.81 59.40 22.94
N ASP A 198 -101.29 59.37 21.71
CA ASP A 198 -101.88 59.66 20.39
C ASP A 198 -101.22 58.84 19.24
N LYS A 199 -101.99 58.56 18.18
CA LYS A 199 -101.65 58.36 16.73
C LYS A 199 -100.43 57.49 16.31
N GLU A 200 -100.66 56.33 15.68
CA GLU A 200 -100.65 56.07 14.19
C GLU A 200 -99.23 55.84 13.59
N THR A 201 -98.93 54.93 12.66
CA THR A 201 -99.70 53.95 11.82
C THR A 201 -98.73 52.81 11.45
N ASN A 202 -99.01 51.51 11.69
CA ASN A 202 -99.87 50.54 10.97
C ASN A 202 -99.17 49.72 9.85
N PHE A 203 -99.73 48.52 9.61
CA PHE A 203 -99.35 47.46 8.64
C PHE A 203 -98.06 46.66 8.95
N ALA A 204 -98.00 45.33 8.75
CA ALA A 204 -99.02 44.39 8.24
C ALA A 204 -99.08 43.07 9.05
N LEU A 205 -100.21 42.38 8.94
CA LEU A 205 -100.53 41.14 9.65
C LEU A 205 -100.19 39.88 8.83
N ASN A 206 -100.31 38.73 9.50
CA ASN A 206 -100.47 37.36 8.96
C ASN A 206 -99.22 36.61 8.44
N GLY A 207 -98.81 35.63 9.24
CA GLY A 207 -97.87 34.56 8.91
C GLY A 207 -98.02 33.38 9.86
N ILE A 208 -99.26 33.05 10.26
CA ILE A 208 -99.54 31.88 11.11
C ILE A 208 -99.52 30.64 10.20
N ASP A 209 -98.39 29.94 10.17
CA ASP A 209 -98.36 28.52 9.80
C ASP A 209 -98.24 27.67 11.05
N ASN A 210 -98.99 26.58 11.11
CA ASN A 210 -99.19 25.79 12.32
C ASN A 210 -98.24 24.59 12.36
N GLY A 211 -96.96 24.87 12.62
CA GLY A 211 -96.04 23.85 13.13
C GLY A 211 -96.66 23.17 14.37
N PRO A 212 -96.57 21.84 14.50
CA PRO A 212 -97.33 21.10 15.50
C PRO A 212 -97.02 21.55 16.92
N PHE A 213 -98.06 21.62 17.75
CA PHE A 213 -97.97 22.06 19.14
C PHE A 213 -97.21 21.01 19.98
N GLU A 214 -95.87 21.07 20.00
CA GLU A 214 -95.09 20.24 20.93
C GLU A 214 -95.50 20.57 22.37
N ASN A 215 -96.02 19.57 23.08
CA ASN A 215 -96.41 19.68 24.48
C ASN A 215 -95.20 20.12 25.33
N PRO A 216 -95.42 20.91 26.40
CA PRO A 216 -94.32 21.36 27.26
C PRO A 216 -93.54 20.19 27.88
N GLU A 217 -94.19 19.05 28.13
CA GLU A 217 -93.57 17.80 28.57
C GLU A 217 -92.56 17.26 27.53
N HIS A 218 -92.96 17.15 26.26
CA HIS A 218 -92.09 16.67 25.18
C HIS A 218 -90.84 17.54 24.98
N ILE A 219 -90.98 18.87 25.13
CA ILE A 219 -89.83 19.79 25.08
C ILE A 219 -88.95 19.62 26.33
N GLY A 220 -89.55 19.34 27.49
CA GLY A 220 -88.84 18.99 28.72
C GLY A 220 -88.04 17.68 28.63
N ASP A 221 -88.61 16.63 28.02
CA ASP A 221 -87.93 15.35 27.81
C ASP A 221 -86.79 15.46 26.79
N ARG A 222 -86.97 16.25 25.73
CA ARG A 222 -85.86 16.59 24.81
C ARG A 222 -84.75 17.34 25.52
N LEU A 223 -85.09 18.35 26.34
CA LEU A 223 -84.13 19.11 27.12
C LEU A 223 -83.41 18.24 28.18
N SER A 224 -84.10 17.29 28.82
CA SER A 224 -83.48 16.38 29.79
C SER A 224 -82.51 15.39 29.11
N SER A 225 -82.87 14.90 27.91
CA SER A 225 -82.02 14.06 27.07
C SER A 225 -80.76 14.79 26.59
N ILE A 226 -80.89 16.03 26.11
CA ILE A 226 -79.74 16.85 25.69
C ILE A 226 -78.86 17.22 26.90
N ASN A 227 -79.44 17.55 28.05
CA ASN A 227 -78.67 17.77 29.29
C ASN A 227 -77.93 16.51 29.77
N ARG A 228 -78.44 15.30 29.46
CA ARG A 228 -77.68 14.06 29.66
C ARG A 228 -76.50 13.97 28.69
N GLN A 229 -76.72 14.22 27.40
CA GLN A 229 -75.64 14.25 26.40
C GLN A 229 -74.56 15.30 26.71
N VAL A 230 -74.93 16.48 27.21
CA VAL A 230 -74.00 17.54 27.63
C VAL A 230 -73.14 17.10 28.82
N ARG A 231 -73.68 16.29 29.75
CA ARG A 231 -72.87 15.65 30.81
C ARG A 231 -71.95 14.58 30.23
N GLU A 232 -72.50 13.63 29.47
CA GLU A 232 -71.73 12.54 28.84
C GLU A 232 -70.61 13.04 27.89
N LEU A 233 -70.75 14.24 27.31
CA LEU A 233 -69.70 14.90 26.53
C LEU A 233 -68.69 15.64 27.40
N ARG A 234 -69.11 16.30 28.50
CA ARG A 234 -68.19 16.90 29.49
C ARG A 234 -67.31 15.84 30.14
N ASP A 235 -67.91 14.75 30.63
CA ASP A 235 -67.20 13.64 31.26
C ASP A 235 -66.15 13.03 30.30
N LYS A 236 -66.39 13.06 28.98
CA LYS A 236 -65.42 12.67 27.96
C LYS A 236 -64.31 13.70 27.74
N VAL A 237 -64.63 15.00 27.68
CA VAL A 237 -63.63 16.07 27.60
C VAL A 237 -62.68 15.99 28.80
N ASP A 238 -63.24 15.90 30.01
CA ASP A 238 -62.48 15.78 31.28
C ASP A 238 -61.57 14.53 31.30
N VAL A 239 -61.96 13.44 30.62
CA VAL A 239 -61.11 12.24 30.43
C VAL A 239 -60.03 12.45 29.35
N THR A 240 -60.35 13.10 28.22
CA THR A 240 -59.33 13.45 27.21
C THR A 240 -58.30 14.44 27.75
N ASP A 241 -58.68 15.36 28.64
CA ASP A 241 -57.76 16.26 29.35
C ASP A 241 -56.78 15.48 30.25
N GLN A 242 -57.27 14.48 30.99
CA GLN A 242 -56.43 13.63 31.83
C GLN A 242 -55.46 12.77 30.99
N LEU A 243 -55.93 12.23 29.86
CA LEU A 243 -55.08 11.48 28.92
C LEU A 243 -54.04 12.38 28.25
N GLN A 244 -54.43 13.57 27.81
CA GLN A 244 -53.52 14.57 27.23
C GLN A 244 -52.44 15.00 28.23
N SER A 245 -52.83 15.26 29.50
CA SER A 245 -51.89 15.63 30.57
C SER A 245 -50.89 14.51 30.88
N SER A 246 -51.37 13.28 31.03
CA SER A 246 -50.52 12.09 31.25
C SER A 246 -49.57 11.82 30.08
N LEU A 247 -50.04 12.01 28.85
CA LEU A 247 -49.23 11.80 27.66
C LEU A 247 -48.21 12.92 27.43
N ASN A 248 -48.56 14.17 27.76
CA ASN A 248 -47.62 15.31 27.80
C ASN A 248 -46.51 15.02 28.80
N GLN A 249 -46.84 14.65 30.03
CA GLN A 249 -45.85 14.30 31.06
C GLN A 249 -44.88 13.20 30.58
N ARG A 250 -45.36 12.21 29.83
CA ARG A 250 -44.49 11.18 29.25
C ARG A 250 -43.62 11.69 28.09
N ALA A 251 -44.14 12.60 27.25
CA ALA A 251 -43.36 13.26 26.20
C ALA A 251 -42.32 14.23 26.78
N ASP A 252 -42.63 14.90 27.90
CA ASP A 252 -41.71 15.74 28.66
C ASP A 252 -40.57 14.90 29.23
N LEU A 253 -40.87 13.78 29.90
CA LEU A 253 -39.86 12.84 30.40
C LEU A 253 -38.94 12.31 29.29
N VAL A 254 -39.47 11.94 28.12
CA VAL A 254 -38.64 11.48 27.00
C VAL A 254 -37.82 12.64 26.39
N ARG A 255 -38.32 13.88 26.39
CA ARG A 255 -37.53 15.06 26.00
C ARG A 255 -36.40 15.35 26.99
N ASP A 256 -36.64 15.23 28.29
CA ASP A 256 -35.61 15.38 29.33
C ASP A 256 -34.58 14.24 29.26
N GLU A 257 -35.01 13.00 29.03
CA GLU A 257 -34.13 11.85 28.81
C GLU A 257 -33.26 12.02 27.56
N ILE A 258 -33.80 12.54 26.45
CA ILE A 258 -33.02 12.85 25.24
C ILE A 258 -32.05 13.99 25.50
N ALA A 259 -32.47 15.11 26.11
CA ALA A 259 -31.58 16.23 26.41
C ALA A 259 -30.43 15.85 27.36
N LEU A 260 -30.68 14.92 28.30
CA LEU A 260 -29.65 14.35 29.15
C LEU A 260 -28.75 13.35 28.39
N SER A 261 -29.35 12.55 27.49
CA SER A 261 -28.62 11.69 26.55
C SER A 261 -27.64 12.54 25.75
N ASP A 262 -28.11 13.54 24.99
CA ASP A 262 -27.32 14.42 24.12
C ASP A 262 -26.13 15.08 24.82
N LEU A 263 -26.30 15.50 26.09
CA LEU A 263 -25.20 16.05 26.89
C LEU A 263 -24.14 14.99 27.26
N THR A 264 -24.56 13.82 27.73
CA THR A 264 -23.63 12.70 28.06
C THR A 264 -23.04 12.03 26.82
N GLU A 265 -23.77 12.06 25.71
CA GLU A 265 -23.32 11.62 24.40
C GLU A 265 -22.25 12.57 23.87
N LEU A 266 -22.44 13.89 23.95
CA LEU A 266 -21.45 14.88 23.48
C LEU A 266 -20.10 14.73 24.20
N ASP A 267 -20.10 14.58 25.54
CA ASP A 267 -18.88 14.27 26.31
C ASP A 267 -18.21 12.97 25.80
N ARG A 268 -19.00 11.91 25.63
CA ARG A 268 -18.53 10.60 25.12
C ARG A 268 -18.07 10.66 23.66
N TYR A 269 -18.64 11.53 22.82
CA TYR A 269 -18.18 11.81 21.46
C TYR A 269 -16.81 12.50 21.50
N CYS A 270 -16.61 13.47 22.41
CA CYS A 270 -15.30 14.10 22.60
C CYS A 270 -14.23 13.11 23.11
N GLU A 271 -14.54 12.28 24.12
CA GLU A 271 -13.62 11.24 24.62
C GLU A 271 -13.22 10.24 23.51
N LEU A 272 -14.20 9.75 22.74
CA LEU A 272 -13.94 8.80 21.66
C LEU A 272 -13.23 9.46 20.46
N GLN A 273 -13.42 10.76 20.21
CA GLN A 273 -12.70 11.51 19.19
C GLN A 273 -11.24 11.77 19.60
N GLU A 274 -10.97 12.07 20.87
CA GLU A 274 -9.60 12.18 21.39
C GLU A 274 -8.87 10.83 21.34
N ARG A 275 -9.57 9.73 21.68
CA ARG A 275 -9.04 8.37 21.53
C ARG A 275 -8.76 7.97 20.08
N LEU A 276 -9.59 8.41 19.13
CA LEU A 276 -9.34 8.17 17.71
C LEU A 276 -8.14 8.98 17.21
N ALA A 277 -8.10 10.29 17.47
CA ALA A 277 -7.01 11.16 17.06
C ALA A 277 -5.64 10.76 17.66
N THR A 278 -5.62 10.26 18.91
CA THR A 278 -4.41 9.70 19.51
C THR A 278 -4.03 8.34 18.90
N SER A 279 -4.99 7.49 18.52
CA SER A 279 -4.73 6.25 17.76
C SER A 279 -4.12 6.55 16.38
N GLU A 280 -4.67 7.53 15.66
CA GLU A 280 -4.18 8.01 14.36
C GLU A 280 -2.75 8.57 14.48
N ALA A 281 -2.49 9.46 15.45
CA ALA A 281 -1.16 10.03 15.68
C ALA A 281 -0.12 8.97 16.08
N ASN A 282 -0.50 7.96 16.88
CA ASN A 282 0.38 6.83 17.22
C ASN A 282 0.72 5.98 15.98
N PHE A 283 -0.24 5.78 15.07
CA PHE A 283 -0.02 5.04 13.83
C PHE A 283 0.87 5.82 12.87
N GLU A 284 0.67 7.14 12.74
CA GLU A 284 1.51 8.02 11.93
C GLU A 284 2.95 8.09 12.47
N GLN A 285 3.14 8.22 13.79
CA GLN A 285 4.46 8.15 14.43
C GLN A 285 5.16 6.79 14.19
N MET A 286 4.41 5.69 14.16
CA MET A 286 4.94 4.34 13.89
C MET A 286 5.36 4.19 12.41
N LEU A 287 4.60 4.75 11.47
CA LEU A 287 4.98 4.83 10.06
C LEU A 287 6.24 5.69 9.86
N ASP A 288 6.31 6.88 10.45
CA ASP A 288 7.48 7.76 10.38
C ASP A 288 8.73 7.10 10.97
N SER A 289 8.62 6.50 12.17
CA SER A 289 9.73 5.76 12.81
C SER A 289 10.23 4.56 11.98
N THR A 290 9.35 4.01 11.14
CA THR A 290 9.69 2.93 10.20
C THR A 290 10.33 3.49 8.93
N SER A 291 9.78 4.59 8.39
CA SER A 291 10.28 5.33 7.24
C SER A 291 11.71 5.86 7.48
N ASP A 292 11.94 6.52 8.61
CA ASP A 292 13.27 6.99 9.05
C ASP A 292 14.26 5.82 9.22
N GLY A 293 13.79 4.70 9.77
CA GLY A 293 14.60 3.48 9.90
C GLY A 293 15.07 2.92 8.56
N ILE A 294 14.20 2.93 7.55
CA ILE A 294 14.52 2.51 6.17
C ILE A 294 15.42 3.55 5.50
N SER A 295 15.10 4.83 5.62
CA SER A 295 15.84 5.97 5.06
C SER A 295 17.28 6.03 5.57
N MET A 296 17.49 5.85 6.88
CA MET A 296 18.82 5.76 7.48
C MET A 296 19.61 4.56 6.95
N HIS A 297 18.99 3.38 6.84
CA HIS A 297 19.65 2.19 6.27
C HIS A 297 20.02 2.37 4.79
N LEU A 298 19.16 3.02 4.00
CA LEU A 298 19.43 3.32 2.59
C LEU A 298 20.55 4.36 2.45
N MET A 299 20.53 5.43 3.24
CA MET A 299 21.58 6.44 3.27
C MET A 299 22.94 5.83 3.66
N ASP A 300 22.97 4.93 4.64
CA ASP A 300 24.21 4.25 5.04
C ASP A 300 24.72 3.28 3.97
N SER A 301 23.81 2.61 3.24
CA SER A 301 24.16 1.75 2.10
C SER A 301 24.75 2.57 0.94
N VAL A 302 24.15 3.73 0.63
CA VAL A 302 24.67 4.69 -0.37
C VAL A 302 26.02 5.27 0.06
N ARG A 303 26.20 5.57 1.36
CA ARG A 303 27.47 6.03 1.94
C ARG A 303 28.58 5.00 1.77
N GLN A 304 28.30 3.73 2.09
CA GLN A 304 29.25 2.62 1.92
C GLN A 304 29.57 2.38 0.43
N PHE A 305 28.57 2.43 -0.46
CA PHE A 305 28.79 2.34 -1.90
C PHE A 305 29.69 3.47 -2.42
N HIS A 306 29.47 4.72 -1.97
CA HIS A 306 30.29 5.86 -2.36
C HIS A 306 31.74 5.73 -1.85
N GLN A 307 31.95 5.25 -0.62
CA GLN A 307 33.27 4.96 -0.07
C GLN A 307 34.01 3.87 -0.88
N SER A 308 33.30 2.78 -1.25
CA SER A 308 33.83 1.75 -2.13
C SER A 308 34.23 2.30 -3.50
N MET A 309 33.39 3.16 -4.09
CA MET A 309 33.67 3.80 -5.39
C MET A 309 34.85 4.76 -5.34
N GLN A 310 35.05 5.49 -4.23
CA GLN A 310 36.25 6.32 -4.01
C GLN A 310 37.52 5.45 -3.93
N LEU A 311 37.47 4.32 -3.21
CA LEU A 311 38.61 3.39 -3.09
C LEU A 311 38.94 2.72 -4.43
N ILE A 312 37.92 2.31 -5.20
CA ILE A 312 38.11 1.80 -6.57
C ILE A 312 38.81 2.85 -7.43
N LYS A 313 38.41 4.12 -7.32
CA LYS A 313 39.01 5.21 -8.08
C LYS A 313 40.46 5.49 -7.66
N SER A 314 40.78 5.53 -6.36
CA SER A 314 42.18 5.72 -5.93
C SER A 314 43.07 4.57 -6.38
N LEU A 315 42.59 3.33 -6.37
CA LEU A 315 43.31 2.17 -6.90
C LEU A 315 43.47 2.23 -8.43
N GLN A 316 42.50 2.78 -9.17
CA GLN A 316 42.63 3.04 -10.61
C GLN A 316 43.66 4.14 -10.90
N ASP A 317 43.68 5.22 -10.11
CA ASP A 317 44.65 6.31 -10.23
C ASP A 317 46.07 5.83 -9.86
N GLU A 318 46.22 4.98 -8.83
CA GLU A 318 47.48 4.31 -8.49
C GLU A 318 47.95 3.38 -9.61
N LEU A 319 47.08 2.52 -10.15
CA LEU A 319 47.40 1.65 -11.29
C LEU A 319 47.80 2.45 -12.54
N ALA A 320 47.13 3.57 -12.81
CA ALA A 320 47.49 4.49 -13.89
C ALA A 320 48.87 5.13 -13.63
N SER A 321 49.16 5.54 -12.39
CA SER A 321 50.47 6.08 -12.02
C SER A 321 51.59 5.04 -12.16
N LEU A 322 51.34 3.78 -11.78
CA LEU A 322 52.27 2.66 -11.94
C LEU A 322 52.47 2.29 -13.41
N ALA A 323 51.43 2.39 -14.25
CA ALA A 323 51.55 2.22 -15.70
C ALA A 323 52.33 3.37 -16.36
N GLN A 324 52.15 4.62 -15.91
CA GLN A 324 52.97 5.75 -16.32
C GLN A 324 54.43 5.62 -15.85
N LEU A 325 54.66 5.17 -14.62
CA LEU A 325 56.00 4.91 -14.09
C LEU A 325 56.68 3.79 -14.88
N LYS A 326 55.99 2.66 -15.12
CA LYS A 326 56.49 1.52 -15.91
C LYS A 326 56.81 1.92 -17.35
N SER A 327 55.96 2.70 -18.01
CA SER A 327 56.21 3.17 -19.38
C SER A 327 57.31 4.24 -19.45
N THR A 328 57.41 5.12 -18.46
CA THR A 328 58.51 6.09 -18.31
C THR A 328 59.84 5.38 -18.08
N LEU A 329 59.89 4.42 -17.15
CA LEU A 329 61.09 3.63 -16.85
C LEU A 329 61.46 2.71 -18.03
N SER A 330 60.49 2.18 -18.77
CA SER A 330 60.73 1.45 -20.04
C SER A 330 61.25 2.36 -21.16
N ARG A 331 60.81 3.63 -21.22
CA ARG A 331 61.34 4.64 -22.15
C ARG A 331 62.76 5.04 -21.74
N GLU A 332 63.00 5.27 -20.46
CA GLU A 332 64.32 5.64 -19.94
C GLU A 332 65.32 4.50 -20.02
N LEU A 333 64.91 3.24 -19.88
CA LEU A 333 65.76 2.09 -20.18
C LEU A 333 66.16 2.08 -21.67
N LYS A 334 65.20 2.28 -22.58
CA LYS A 334 65.44 2.38 -24.04
C LYS A 334 66.28 3.60 -24.44
N GLN A 335 66.20 4.68 -23.67
CA GLN A 335 66.89 5.94 -23.93
C GLN A 335 68.28 5.98 -23.28
N ALA A 336 68.48 5.28 -22.15
CA ALA A 336 69.80 5.00 -21.57
C ALA A 336 70.60 4.00 -22.43
N THR A 337 69.93 3.17 -23.24
CA THR A 337 70.57 2.42 -24.34
C THR A 337 70.75 3.22 -25.63
N ALA A 338 70.61 4.57 -25.60
CA ALA A 338 70.65 5.43 -26.80
C ALA A 338 71.20 6.88 -26.59
N ASP A 339 71.79 7.19 -25.43
CA ASP A 339 72.48 8.47 -25.08
C ASP A 339 71.55 9.77 -25.05
N PRO A 340 71.96 11.03 -24.69
CA PRO A 340 71.39 11.72 -23.48
C PRO A 340 70.95 13.27 -23.54
N ILE A 341 70.28 13.88 -22.47
CA ILE A 341 70.23 15.36 -21.93
C ILE A 341 68.98 16.47 -22.11
N LYS A 342 68.22 17.05 -21.03
CA LYS A 342 67.53 18.50 -20.63
C LYS A 342 65.98 19.25 -20.78
N SER A 343 65.22 19.92 -19.70
CA SER A 343 64.19 21.14 -19.15
C SER A 343 62.80 22.12 -19.55
N SER A 344 61.80 22.78 -18.66
CA SER A 344 60.77 24.11 -18.70
C SER A 344 59.36 24.53 -17.77
N ARG A 345 58.62 25.82 -17.58
CA ARG A 345 57.19 26.31 -16.81
C ARG A 345 56.43 27.88 -16.63
N PRO A 346 55.05 28.29 -16.26
CA PRO A 346 54.17 29.70 -16.14
C PRO A 346 52.79 30.22 -15.17
N PRO A 347 52.06 31.51 -15.12
CA PRO A 347 50.85 32.26 -14.21
C PRO A 347 49.67 33.47 -14.66
N VAL A 348 48.65 34.42 -14.11
CA VAL A 348 47.54 34.91 -12.96
C VAL A 348 46.55 36.40 -12.90
N GLU A 349 45.29 36.72 -12.19
CA GLU A 349 44.32 37.98 -11.54
C GLU A 349 43.12 39.13 -12.09
N ASN A 350 42.13 40.14 -11.57
CA ASN A 350 40.97 40.68 -10.47
C ASN A 350 40.01 42.18 -10.43
N ASN A 351 38.77 42.58 -9.72
CA ASN A 351 37.93 43.96 -9.15
C ASN A 351 36.35 44.68 -9.51
N ASP A 352 35.39 45.75 -9.06
CA ASP A 352 34.52 46.64 -7.92
C ASP A 352 33.20 47.81 -8.14
N SER A 353 32.26 48.53 -7.22
CA SER A 353 31.08 49.76 -7.36
C SER A 353 29.93 50.50 -6.22
N ARG A 354 29.03 51.71 -6.28
CA ARG A 354 27.79 52.45 -5.36
C ARG A 354 26.83 53.93 -5.54
N LEU A 355 25.64 54.49 -4.80
CA LEU A 355 24.58 55.83 -4.92
C LEU A 355 23.37 56.54 -3.83
N PRO A 356 22.67 57.87 -3.76
CA PRO A 356 21.47 58.62 -2.84
C PRO A 356 20.46 60.09 -2.95
N ASN A 357 19.24 60.47 -2.17
CA ASN A 357 18.12 61.60 -1.54
C ASN A 357 17.38 63.21 -1.64
N GLN A 358 16.05 63.65 -1.10
CA GLN A 358 15.08 64.88 -0.41
C GLN A 358 14.30 66.40 -0.85
N SER A 359 13.34 67.41 -0.31
CA SER A 359 12.11 67.96 0.71
C SER A 359 11.27 69.52 0.77
N ASP A 360 10.00 69.89 1.42
CA ASP A 360 9.03 71.08 2.18
C ASP A 360 8.28 72.64 1.84
N GLU A 361 7.31 73.65 2.38
CA GLU A 361 6.02 74.20 3.34
C GLU A 361 5.26 75.82 3.39
N VAL A 362 4.01 76.39 3.97
CA VAL A 362 3.39 77.90 4.48
C VAL A 362 1.75 78.57 4.67
N TYR A 363 1.21 79.74 5.42
CA TYR A 363 -0.31 80.43 5.67
C TYR A 363 -1.00 82.06 5.93
N PRO A 364 -1.98 82.71 6.87
CA PRO A 364 -3.19 83.86 6.78
C PRO A 364 -3.72 85.22 7.78
N LEU A 365 -4.96 86.06 7.74
CA LEU A 365 -5.53 87.42 8.56
C LEU A 365 -7.13 88.18 8.62
N ILE A 366 -7.66 89.31 9.43
CA ILE A 366 -9.10 90.19 9.52
C ILE A 366 -9.51 91.66 10.37
N ASP A 367 -10.78 92.42 10.50
CA ASP A 367 -11.24 93.93 11.09
C ASP A 367 -12.81 94.60 11.53
N GLU A 368 -13.23 95.92 12.06
CA GLU A 368 -14.60 96.66 12.66
C GLU A 368 -15.05 98.31 12.65
N ASP A 369 -16.33 98.90 12.93
CA ASP A 369 -16.78 100.36 13.45
C ASP A 369 -18.35 100.77 13.83
N VAL A 370 -18.74 101.92 14.52
CA VAL A 370 -20.12 102.33 15.13
C VAL A 370 -20.61 103.84 15.21
N GLN A 371 -21.92 104.22 14.97
CA GLN A 371 -22.60 105.45 15.56
C GLN A 371 -24.18 105.60 15.51
N GLU A 372 -24.76 106.32 16.50
CA GLU A 372 -26.11 106.96 16.71
C GLU A 372 -27.50 106.29 16.40
N ILE A 373 -28.52 106.62 17.23
CA ILE A 373 -29.86 105.99 17.26
C ILE A 373 -31.01 107.02 17.26
N ASN A 374 -31.73 107.11 16.13
CA ASN A 374 -33.14 107.56 16.04
C ASN A 374 -34.06 106.31 16.07
N ASP A 375 -35.39 106.37 16.24
CA ASP A 375 -36.23 105.15 16.14
C ASP A 375 -36.17 104.49 14.75
N HIS A 376 -36.17 105.30 13.69
CA HIS A 376 -35.86 104.81 12.34
C HIS A 376 -34.42 104.30 12.21
N GLY A 377 -33.48 104.88 12.97
CA GLY A 377 -32.10 104.42 13.09
C GLY A 377 -31.99 103.08 13.82
N PHE A 378 -32.76 102.85 14.88
CA PHE A 378 -32.86 101.59 15.60
C PHE A 378 -33.40 100.50 14.68
N SER A 379 -34.52 100.77 13.99
CA SER A 379 -35.08 99.85 13.00
C SER A 379 -34.10 99.55 11.86
N ASN A 380 -33.43 100.56 11.30
CA ASN A 380 -32.45 100.37 10.22
C ASN A 380 -31.18 99.66 10.68
N THR A 381 -30.62 100.01 11.84
CA THR A 381 -29.44 99.36 12.43
C THR A 381 -29.74 97.95 12.89
N LEU A 382 -30.93 97.68 13.43
CA LEU A 382 -31.36 96.34 13.82
C LEU A 382 -31.69 95.47 12.60
N ASN A 383 -32.23 96.04 11.51
CA ASN A 383 -32.38 95.32 10.23
C ASN A 383 -31.04 95.12 9.50
N ARG A 384 -30.09 96.06 9.61
CA ARG A 384 -28.69 95.90 9.16
C ARG A 384 -27.97 94.84 9.98
N ALA A 385 -28.16 94.82 11.30
CA ALA A 385 -27.65 93.77 12.17
C ALA A 385 -28.24 92.40 11.80
N ARG A 386 -29.56 92.27 11.69
CA ARG A 386 -30.23 91.04 11.16
C ARG A 386 -29.67 90.61 9.81
N SER A 387 -29.43 91.55 8.89
CA SER A 387 -28.84 91.26 7.57
C SER A 387 -27.39 90.79 7.66
N ILE A 388 -26.58 91.39 8.55
CA ILE A 388 -25.22 90.95 8.84
C ILE A 388 -25.23 89.56 9.50
N THR A 389 -26.06 89.33 10.53
CA THR A 389 -26.25 88.03 11.17
C THR A 389 -26.71 86.96 10.17
N ALA A 390 -27.64 87.28 9.27
CA ALA A 390 -28.08 86.36 8.22
C ALA A 390 -26.96 86.07 7.20
N ARG A 391 -26.14 87.06 6.84
CA ARG A 391 -24.94 86.87 5.99
C ARG A 391 -23.85 86.06 6.69
N VAL A 392 -23.64 86.26 7.98
CA VAL A 392 -22.70 85.49 8.80
C VAL A 392 -23.18 84.04 8.93
N ALA A 393 -24.46 83.81 9.24
CA ALA A 393 -25.07 82.48 9.27
C ALA A 393 -24.98 81.77 7.90
N ALA A 394 -25.26 82.47 6.79
CA ALA A 394 -25.11 81.93 5.44
C ALA A 394 -23.64 81.70 5.02
N CYS A 395 -22.69 82.39 5.65
CA CYS A 395 -21.26 82.15 5.46
C CYS A 395 -20.79 80.96 6.31
N HIS A 396 -21.25 80.86 7.55
CA HIS A 396 -21.00 79.74 8.45
C HIS A 396 -21.54 78.44 7.89
N ALA A 397 -22.82 78.38 7.50
CA ALA A 397 -23.43 77.21 6.87
C ALA A 397 -22.72 76.81 5.56
N ARG A 398 -22.12 77.76 4.82
CA ARG A 398 -21.27 77.45 3.66
C ARG A 398 -19.92 76.87 4.06
N ALA A 399 -19.28 77.42 5.10
CA ALA A 399 -18.03 76.89 5.64
C ALA A 399 -18.21 75.48 6.24
N GLU A 400 -19.30 75.25 6.97
CA GLU A 400 -19.71 73.93 7.46
C GLU A 400 -19.98 72.94 6.32
N ALA A 401 -20.68 73.37 5.26
CA ALA A 401 -20.89 72.55 4.07
C ALA A 401 -19.57 72.21 3.35
N SER A 402 -18.65 73.17 3.22
CA SER A 402 -17.31 72.95 2.64
C SER A 402 -16.45 72.02 3.50
N LEU A 403 -16.46 72.18 4.83
CA LEU A 403 -15.78 71.28 5.77
C LEU A 403 -16.36 69.87 5.75
N SER A 404 -17.69 69.75 5.72
CA SER A 404 -18.39 68.46 5.60
C SER A 404 -18.04 67.76 4.28
N SER A 405 -18.02 68.50 3.17
CA SER A 405 -17.58 68.02 1.86
C SER A 405 -16.12 67.58 1.84
N TYR A 406 -15.22 68.33 2.49
CA TYR A 406 -13.81 67.97 2.63
C TYR A 406 -13.63 66.70 3.47
N CYS A 407 -14.29 66.61 4.63
CA CYS A 407 -14.27 65.42 5.47
C CYS A 407 -14.88 64.18 4.78
N ALA A 408 -15.89 64.36 3.92
CA ALA A 408 -16.45 63.28 3.12
C ALA A 408 -15.46 62.79 2.04
N GLU A 409 -14.79 63.70 1.33
CA GLU A 409 -13.77 63.34 0.35
C GLU A 409 -12.51 62.72 1.00
N GLN A 410 -12.09 63.22 2.16
CA GLN A 410 -10.97 62.67 2.92
C GLN A 410 -11.25 61.24 3.42
N ARG A 411 -12.49 60.95 3.86
CA ARG A 411 -12.92 59.57 4.16
C ARG A 411 -12.87 58.71 2.91
N ARG A 412 -13.52 59.14 1.82
CA ARG A 412 -13.51 58.46 0.52
C ARG A 412 -12.09 58.15 0.03
N GLN A 413 -11.16 59.08 0.19
CA GLN A 413 -9.75 58.90 -0.20
C GLN A 413 -9.04 57.89 0.70
N THR A 414 -9.35 57.88 2.00
CA THR A 414 -8.86 56.87 2.96
C THR A 414 -9.41 55.48 2.63
N ASP A 415 -10.71 55.36 2.35
CA ASP A 415 -11.37 54.12 1.94
C ASP A 415 -10.77 53.55 0.64
N ILE A 416 -10.44 54.44 -0.32
CA ILE A 416 -9.73 54.09 -1.57
C ILE A 416 -8.29 53.63 -1.28
N CYS A 417 -7.55 54.28 -0.37
CA CYS A 417 -6.21 53.86 0.02
C CYS A 417 -6.22 52.47 0.66
N ASN A 418 -7.12 52.22 1.62
CA ASN A 418 -7.28 50.92 2.27
C ASN A 418 -7.64 49.84 1.23
N SER A 419 -8.65 50.10 0.38
CA SER A 419 -9.05 49.17 -0.69
C SER A 419 -7.91 48.86 -1.67
N SER A 420 -7.01 49.82 -1.91
CA SER A 420 -5.83 49.65 -2.79
C SER A 420 -4.71 48.84 -2.10
N GLU A 421 -4.65 48.86 -0.77
CA GLU A 421 -3.75 48.01 0.01
C GLU A 421 -4.29 46.57 0.12
N ASP A 422 -5.59 46.39 0.35
CA ASP A 422 -6.26 45.08 0.32
C ASP A 422 -6.15 44.40 -1.06
N LEU A 423 -6.30 45.16 -2.14
CA LEU A 423 -6.07 44.65 -3.50
C LEU A 423 -4.60 44.33 -3.78
N ARG A 424 -3.66 44.94 -3.06
CA ARG A 424 -2.22 44.66 -3.17
C ARG A 424 -1.84 43.40 -2.38
N THR A 425 -2.35 43.20 -1.17
CA THR A 425 -2.12 41.99 -0.37
C THR A 425 -2.72 40.77 -1.07
N ALA A 426 -3.99 40.81 -1.45
CA ALA A 426 -4.65 39.74 -2.20
C ALA A 426 -3.93 39.41 -3.53
N ARG A 427 -3.40 40.42 -4.24
CA ARG A 427 -2.58 40.18 -5.44
C ARG A 427 -1.24 39.49 -5.14
N SER A 428 -0.62 39.78 -4.00
CA SER A 428 0.62 39.09 -3.59
C SER A 428 0.35 37.64 -3.20
N GLU A 429 -0.75 37.37 -2.50
CA GLU A 429 -1.21 36.02 -2.16
C GLU A 429 -1.49 35.18 -3.41
N VAL A 430 -2.25 35.72 -4.38
CA VAL A 430 -2.51 35.06 -5.67
C VAL A 430 -1.21 34.67 -6.40
N GLU A 431 -0.17 35.51 -6.34
CA GLU A 431 1.12 35.17 -6.96
C GLU A 431 1.89 34.10 -6.17
N THR A 432 1.80 34.06 -4.83
CA THR A 432 2.36 32.95 -4.03
C THR A 432 1.64 31.62 -4.27
N TYR A 433 0.30 31.62 -4.33
CA TYR A 433 -0.47 30.41 -4.67
C TYR A 433 -0.14 29.93 -6.10
N LYS A 434 0.07 30.85 -7.04
CA LYS A 434 0.49 30.54 -8.42
C LYS A 434 1.90 29.95 -8.49
N GLN A 435 2.85 30.46 -7.69
CA GLN A 435 4.18 29.86 -7.58
C GLN A 435 4.11 28.45 -6.97
N MET A 436 3.34 28.27 -5.89
CA MET A 436 3.17 26.97 -5.25
C MET A 436 2.49 25.95 -6.18
N ALA A 437 1.46 26.34 -6.94
CA ALA A 437 0.83 25.51 -7.96
C ALA A 437 1.82 25.06 -9.06
N GLU A 438 2.70 25.96 -9.52
CA GLU A 438 3.73 25.61 -10.50
C GLU A 438 4.80 24.67 -9.92
N THR A 439 5.15 24.80 -8.63
CA THR A 439 6.04 23.82 -7.96
C THR A 439 5.41 22.44 -7.81
N PHE A 440 4.12 22.33 -7.49
CA PHE A 440 3.42 21.04 -7.48
C PHE A 440 3.38 20.41 -8.88
N LYS A 441 3.11 21.20 -9.91
CA LYS A 441 3.13 20.76 -11.31
C LYS A 441 4.51 20.28 -11.78
N GLN A 442 5.60 20.93 -11.33
CA GLN A 442 6.97 20.43 -11.57
C GLN A 442 7.25 19.12 -10.80
N GLN A 443 6.79 19.02 -9.55
CA GLN A 443 6.93 17.79 -8.76
C GLN A 443 6.17 16.61 -9.39
N ASP A 444 5.00 16.85 -10.00
CA ASP A 444 4.19 15.83 -10.66
C ASP A 444 4.86 15.28 -11.93
N VAL A 445 5.49 16.14 -12.73
CA VAL A 445 6.33 15.72 -13.86
C VAL A 445 7.50 14.85 -13.38
N VAL A 446 8.23 15.27 -12.34
CA VAL A 446 9.36 14.51 -11.78
C VAL A 446 8.90 13.16 -11.21
N LYS A 447 7.72 13.09 -10.59
CA LYS A 447 7.09 11.83 -10.15
C LYS A 447 6.77 10.92 -11.34
N SER A 448 6.20 11.47 -12.41
CA SER A 448 5.91 10.72 -13.65
C SER A 448 7.18 10.14 -14.28
N ASP A 449 8.24 10.94 -14.40
CA ASP A 449 9.52 10.50 -14.98
C ASP A 449 10.19 9.41 -14.12
N LEU A 450 10.14 9.53 -12.79
CA LEU A 450 10.63 8.49 -11.88
C LEU A 450 9.83 7.19 -11.99
N LEU A 451 8.50 7.27 -12.09
CA LEU A 451 7.63 6.09 -12.29
C LEU A 451 7.91 5.39 -13.62
N LEU A 452 8.24 6.13 -14.68
CA LEU A 452 8.70 5.55 -15.95
C LEU A 452 10.04 4.83 -15.80
N SER A 453 11.03 5.44 -15.15
CA SER A 453 12.35 4.81 -14.89
C SER A 453 12.21 3.50 -14.09
N VAL A 454 11.43 3.52 -13.00
CA VAL A 454 11.17 2.33 -12.17
C VAL A 454 10.44 1.24 -12.97
N ARG A 455 9.53 1.61 -13.88
CA ARG A 455 8.84 0.67 -14.76
C ARG A 455 9.79 0.02 -15.76
N GLU A 456 10.69 0.78 -16.38
CA GLU A 456 11.70 0.25 -17.30
C GLU A 456 12.66 -0.70 -16.58
N GLU A 457 13.15 -0.34 -15.39
CA GLU A 457 13.95 -1.22 -14.54
C GLU A 457 13.21 -2.53 -14.23
N CYS A 458 11.95 -2.45 -13.77
CA CYS A 458 11.11 -3.64 -13.53
C CYS A 458 10.97 -4.52 -14.78
N ASP A 459 10.80 -3.93 -15.97
CA ASP A 459 10.69 -4.71 -17.21
C ASP A 459 12.03 -5.33 -17.65
N THR A 460 13.18 -4.74 -17.32
CA THR A 460 14.47 -5.42 -17.50
C THR A 460 14.66 -6.57 -16.52
N LEU A 461 14.24 -6.41 -15.26
CA LEU A 461 14.30 -7.47 -14.25
C LEU A 461 13.40 -8.66 -14.61
N ARG A 462 12.16 -8.42 -15.06
CA ARG A 462 11.25 -9.47 -15.58
C ARG A 462 11.90 -10.27 -16.73
N LYS A 463 12.52 -9.60 -17.70
CA LYS A 463 13.22 -10.24 -18.83
C LYS A 463 14.40 -11.08 -18.35
N ARG A 464 15.17 -10.60 -17.37
CA ARG A 464 16.30 -11.32 -16.79
C ARG A 464 15.87 -12.55 -16.00
N ILE A 465 14.78 -12.46 -15.24
CA ILE A 465 14.18 -13.61 -14.52
C ILE A 465 13.74 -14.68 -15.53
N ALA A 466 12.99 -14.32 -16.56
CA ALA A 466 12.54 -15.25 -17.59
C ALA A 466 13.70 -15.95 -18.34
N SER A 467 14.83 -15.27 -18.54
CA SER A 467 16.05 -15.90 -19.08
C SER A 467 16.61 -16.94 -18.11
N ILE A 468 16.76 -16.59 -16.84
CA ILE A 468 17.29 -17.50 -15.80
C ILE A 468 16.36 -18.72 -15.63
N GLU A 469 15.04 -18.55 -15.73
CA GLU A 469 14.08 -19.65 -15.69
C GLU A 469 14.26 -20.61 -16.88
N ALA A 470 14.48 -20.09 -18.10
CA ALA A 470 14.78 -20.91 -19.28
C ALA A 470 16.13 -21.64 -19.17
N ASP A 471 17.17 -20.96 -18.65
CA ASP A 471 18.49 -21.54 -18.39
C ASP A 471 18.40 -22.65 -17.30
N MET A 472 17.55 -22.47 -16.28
CA MET A 472 17.29 -23.50 -15.26
C MET A 472 16.52 -24.70 -15.81
N ILE A 473 15.56 -24.50 -16.73
CA ILE A 473 14.84 -25.60 -17.37
C ILE A 473 15.79 -26.44 -18.23
N THR A 474 16.57 -25.81 -19.11
CA THR A 474 17.54 -26.51 -19.98
C THR A 474 18.62 -27.22 -19.17
N SER A 475 19.19 -26.58 -18.15
CA SER A 475 20.14 -27.22 -17.22
C SER A 475 19.54 -28.44 -16.49
N ARG A 476 18.26 -28.40 -16.14
CA ARG A 476 17.54 -29.54 -15.53
C ARG A 476 17.33 -30.69 -16.52
N GLU A 477 17.04 -30.41 -17.78
CA GLU A 477 16.96 -31.42 -18.84
C GLU A 477 18.33 -32.05 -19.14
N ASP A 478 19.39 -31.24 -19.19
CA ASP A 478 20.78 -31.71 -19.36
C ASP A 478 21.19 -32.63 -18.20
N HIS A 479 20.90 -32.25 -16.95
CA HIS A 479 21.16 -33.09 -15.79
C HIS A 479 20.40 -34.43 -15.84
N GLN A 480 19.14 -34.43 -16.32
CA GLN A 480 18.38 -35.67 -16.53
C GLN A 480 18.97 -36.54 -17.65
N ARG A 481 19.43 -35.94 -18.75
CA ARG A 481 20.13 -36.65 -19.84
C ARG A 481 21.42 -37.31 -19.34
N LEU A 482 22.25 -36.57 -18.59
CA LEU A 482 23.48 -37.09 -17.98
C LEU A 482 23.21 -38.22 -16.97
N ILE A 483 22.14 -38.13 -16.16
CA ILE A 483 21.73 -39.23 -15.27
C ILE A 483 21.33 -40.48 -16.07
N ALA A 484 20.62 -40.32 -17.19
CA ALA A 484 20.24 -41.45 -18.03
C ALA A 484 21.45 -42.12 -18.70
N GLU A 485 22.42 -41.34 -19.15
CA GLU A 485 23.67 -41.81 -19.76
C GLU A 485 24.59 -42.49 -18.74
N ALA A 486 24.75 -41.93 -17.53
CA ALA A 486 25.47 -42.52 -16.41
C ALA A 486 24.83 -43.83 -15.89
N ARG A 487 23.54 -44.08 -16.18
CA ARG A 487 22.85 -45.34 -15.92
C ARG A 487 23.10 -46.38 -17.01
N ARG A 488 23.11 -45.99 -18.30
CA ARG A 488 23.43 -46.90 -19.42
C ARG A 488 24.85 -47.44 -19.33
N THR A 489 25.82 -46.53 -19.23
CA THR A 489 27.25 -46.86 -19.09
C THR A 489 27.54 -47.74 -17.87
N ARG A 490 26.75 -47.64 -16.79
CA ARG A 490 26.81 -48.57 -15.66
C ARG A 490 26.28 -49.97 -15.99
N SER A 491 25.14 -50.08 -16.69
CA SER A 491 24.63 -51.37 -17.18
C SER A 491 25.64 -52.06 -18.09
N GLU A 492 26.17 -51.33 -19.08
CA GLU A 492 27.20 -51.80 -20.00
C GLU A 492 28.46 -52.28 -19.26
N ALA A 493 28.91 -51.56 -18.23
CA ALA A 493 30.03 -51.97 -17.40
C ALA A 493 29.74 -53.21 -16.53
N ASP A 494 28.52 -53.36 -16.00
CA ASP A 494 28.12 -54.52 -15.20
C ASP A 494 27.82 -55.77 -16.08
N GLU A 495 27.43 -55.58 -17.35
CA GLU A 495 27.34 -56.63 -18.37
C GLU A 495 28.74 -57.13 -18.78
N LEU A 496 29.67 -56.22 -19.10
CA LEU A 496 31.07 -56.57 -19.40
C LEU A 496 31.78 -57.24 -18.22
N ARG A 497 31.43 -56.88 -16.97
CA ARG A 497 31.93 -57.57 -15.77
C ARG A 497 31.46 -59.01 -15.71
N GLN A 498 30.17 -59.27 -15.96
CA GLN A 498 29.59 -60.62 -16.00
C GLN A 498 30.22 -61.48 -17.09
N GLU A 499 30.43 -60.94 -18.29
CA GLU A 499 31.13 -61.66 -19.37
C GLU A 499 32.58 -62.01 -18.95
N ARG A 500 33.31 -61.04 -18.39
CA ARG A 500 34.67 -61.24 -17.86
C ARG A 500 34.72 -62.32 -16.78
N ASP A 501 33.76 -62.35 -15.85
CA ASP A 501 33.70 -63.37 -14.80
C ASP A 501 33.36 -64.75 -15.36
N ALA A 502 32.41 -64.84 -16.32
CA ALA A 502 32.08 -66.09 -16.99
C ALA A 502 33.24 -66.66 -17.83
N LEU A 503 34.06 -65.79 -18.45
CA LEU A 503 35.29 -66.19 -19.13
C LEU A 503 36.37 -66.65 -18.14
N ASN A 504 36.52 -65.98 -17.00
CA ASN A 504 37.43 -66.36 -15.94
C ASN A 504 37.10 -67.76 -15.38
N ASP A 505 35.82 -68.08 -15.17
CA ASP A 505 35.38 -69.40 -14.72
C ASP A 505 35.60 -70.50 -15.76
N GLN A 506 35.48 -70.19 -17.06
CA GLN A 506 35.88 -71.11 -18.13
C GLN A 506 37.39 -71.37 -18.13
N VAL A 507 38.22 -70.33 -17.95
CA VAL A 507 39.68 -70.47 -17.81
C VAL A 507 40.04 -71.32 -16.59
N ASN A 508 39.41 -71.08 -15.44
CA ASN A 508 39.60 -71.88 -14.22
C ASN A 508 39.22 -73.35 -14.44
N THR A 509 38.09 -73.61 -15.13
CA THR A 509 37.65 -74.96 -15.48
C THR A 509 38.64 -75.68 -16.42
N CYS A 510 39.21 -74.95 -17.39
CA CYS A 510 40.25 -75.49 -18.27
C CYS A 510 41.56 -75.77 -17.51
N ASN A 511 41.98 -74.88 -16.62
CA ASN A 511 43.17 -75.08 -15.78
C ASN A 511 43.00 -76.31 -14.87
N GLN A 512 41.85 -76.47 -14.20
CA GLN A 512 41.55 -77.66 -13.40
C GLN A 512 41.58 -78.96 -14.23
N ARG A 513 41.07 -78.94 -15.47
CA ARG A 513 41.16 -80.09 -16.39
C ARG A 513 42.61 -80.40 -16.78
N ILE A 514 43.44 -79.38 -17.01
CA ILE A 514 44.87 -79.55 -17.29
C ILE A 514 45.58 -80.16 -16.07
N GLU A 515 45.31 -79.69 -14.85
CA GLU A 515 45.85 -80.27 -13.61
C GLU A 515 45.37 -81.71 -13.37
N GLN A 516 44.11 -82.01 -13.64
CA GLN A 516 43.57 -83.37 -13.59
C GLN A 516 44.27 -84.30 -14.58
N LEU A 517 44.46 -83.87 -15.84
CA LEU A 517 45.18 -84.65 -16.84
C LEU A 517 46.67 -84.83 -16.48
N GLN A 518 47.32 -83.79 -15.94
CA GLN A 518 48.69 -83.89 -15.44
C GLN A 518 48.81 -84.84 -14.25
N SER A 519 47.86 -84.83 -13.31
CA SER A 519 47.87 -85.73 -12.15
C SER A 519 47.60 -87.18 -12.57
N ALA A 520 46.64 -87.42 -13.47
CA ALA A 520 46.38 -88.73 -14.07
C ALA A 520 47.61 -89.27 -14.83
N LEU A 521 48.33 -88.42 -15.57
CA LEU A 521 49.57 -88.77 -16.23
C LEU A 521 50.67 -89.14 -15.22
N ARG A 522 50.82 -88.38 -14.13
CA ARG A 522 51.75 -88.73 -13.03
C ARG A 522 51.41 -90.09 -12.42
N THR A 523 50.14 -90.38 -12.10
CA THR A 523 49.73 -91.69 -11.55
C THR A 523 49.78 -92.86 -12.54
N THR A 524 49.83 -92.57 -13.84
CA THR A 524 50.02 -93.60 -14.88
C THR A 524 51.50 -93.92 -15.09
N LEU A 525 52.38 -92.93 -14.96
CA LEU A 525 53.84 -93.09 -15.04
C LEU A 525 54.48 -93.56 -13.72
N LEU A 526 53.85 -93.26 -12.59
CA LEU A 526 54.24 -93.69 -11.24
C LEU A 526 53.11 -94.54 -10.65
N GLY A 527 53.24 -95.86 -10.79
CA GLY A 527 52.29 -96.83 -10.23
C GLY A 527 52.17 -96.79 -8.70
N PRO A 528 51.17 -97.46 -8.12
CA PRO A 528 50.77 -97.26 -6.73
C PRO A 528 51.81 -97.76 -5.71
N MET A 529 52.68 -96.86 -5.27
CA MET A 529 53.53 -97.04 -4.10
C MET A 529 52.80 -96.51 -2.85
N ALA A 530 52.89 -97.25 -1.75
CA ALA A 530 52.11 -96.99 -0.54
C ALA A 530 52.53 -95.72 0.23
N THR A 531 51.59 -95.18 1.01
CA THR A 531 51.84 -94.12 2.00
C THR A 531 52.70 -94.63 3.16
N PRO A 532 53.22 -93.73 4.02
CA PRO A 532 52.53 -93.60 5.31
C PRO A 532 52.51 -92.18 5.91
N ALA A 533 51.78 -92.07 7.03
CA ALA A 533 51.93 -91.10 8.12
C ALA A 533 51.71 -89.62 7.81
N ALA A 534 50.49 -89.18 8.09
CA ALA A 534 50.11 -87.78 8.28
C ALA A 534 50.94 -87.08 9.37
N ASN A 535 50.97 -85.75 9.30
CA ASN A 535 51.12 -84.92 10.50
C ASN A 535 50.02 -83.84 10.47
N THR A 536 49.15 -83.86 11.48
CA THR A 536 47.87 -83.10 11.45
C THR A 536 48.01 -81.80 12.22
N ILE A 537 47.98 -80.66 11.51
CA ILE A 537 47.73 -79.33 12.11
C ILE A 537 46.56 -78.67 11.38
N THR A 538 45.38 -78.90 11.95
CA THR A 538 44.15 -78.08 11.90
C THR A 538 44.08 -76.88 10.94
N ASN A 539 43.31 -77.03 9.86
CA ASN A 539 42.53 -75.92 9.28
C ASN A 539 41.33 -75.60 10.20
N SER A 540 41.02 -74.32 10.44
CA SER A 540 39.74 -73.86 11.00
C SER A 540 39.52 -72.35 10.80
N THR A 541 38.39 -71.96 10.15
CA THR A 541 37.97 -70.58 9.76
C THR A 541 38.95 -69.80 8.85
N SER A 542 38.54 -68.78 8.06
CA SER A 542 37.20 -68.28 7.68
C SER A 542 37.18 -67.99 6.16
N THR A 543 36.11 -67.78 5.37
CA THR A 543 34.69 -67.37 5.50
C THR A 543 34.37 -65.91 5.88
N ALA A 544 34.17 -65.07 4.85
CA ALA A 544 33.59 -63.71 4.84
C ALA A 544 34.39 -62.61 5.58
N HIS A 545 34.25 -61.30 5.32
CA HIS A 545 33.50 -60.47 4.33
C HIS A 545 34.53 -59.62 3.52
N ARG A 546 34.32 -59.01 2.34
CA ARG A 546 33.25 -58.15 1.76
C ARG A 546 33.12 -56.74 2.40
N GLU A 547 33.91 -55.78 1.94
CA GLU A 547 33.68 -54.31 1.98
C GLU A 547 34.65 -53.67 0.94
N THR A 548 34.20 -53.16 -0.22
CA THR A 548 33.59 -51.84 -0.54
C THR A 548 34.58 -50.67 -0.64
N ASP A 549 35.28 -50.57 -1.77
CA ASP A 549 35.82 -49.30 -2.25
C ASP A 549 34.67 -48.37 -2.68
N ALA A 550 34.45 -47.30 -1.92
CA ALA A 550 33.39 -46.32 -2.14
C ALA A 550 33.85 -44.88 -1.88
N GLN A 551 34.90 -44.44 -2.58
CA GLN A 551 35.23 -43.02 -2.72
C GLN A 551 34.74 -42.56 -4.11
N SER A 552 33.63 -41.83 -4.26
CA SER A 552 33.21 -40.60 -3.57
C SER A 552 34.13 -39.41 -3.90
N THR A 553 34.20 -39.08 -5.19
CA THR A 553 34.86 -37.89 -5.74
C THR A 553 34.12 -36.60 -5.35
N PRO A 554 34.80 -35.62 -4.74
CA PRO A 554 34.43 -34.21 -4.87
C PRO A 554 35.02 -33.65 -6.18
N ILE A 555 34.29 -32.75 -6.84
CA ILE A 555 34.79 -32.01 -8.01
C ILE A 555 35.46 -30.72 -7.53
N SER A 556 36.63 -30.39 -8.11
CA SER A 556 37.25 -29.06 -8.04
C SER A 556 37.88 -28.71 -9.40
N HIS A 557 37.93 -27.42 -9.72
CA HIS A 557 38.05 -26.93 -11.09
C HIS A 557 39.51 -26.81 -11.61
N PRO A 558 39.71 -26.78 -12.95
CA PRO A 558 41.04 -26.79 -13.56
C PRO A 558 41.74 -25.42 -13.46
N GLY A 559 43.01 -25.45 -13.04
CA GLY A 559 43.92 -24.31 -13.20
C GLY A 559 44.58 -24.33 -14.57
N THR A 560 44.45 -23.25 -15.33
CA THR A 560 45.22 -23.04 -16.56
C THR A 560 46.61 -22.47 -16.22
N SER A 561 47.63 -22.91 -16.96
CA SER A 561 48.93 -22.26 -16.99
C SER A 561 49.24 -21.73 -18.39
N SER A 562 49.82 -20.54 -18.46
CA SER A 562 50.32 -19.92 -19.69
C SER A 562 51.67 -19.30 -19.42
N THR A 563 52.56 -19.37 -20.41
CA THR A 563 54.01 -19.18 -20.23
C THR A 563 54.41 -17.71 -20.08
N ALA A 564 55.25 -17.40 -19.09
CA ALA A 564 56.09 -16.20 -19.07
C ALA A 564 57.41 -16.46 -18.32
N GLN A 565 58.52 -15.97 -18.85
CA GLN A 565 59.84 -15.97 -18.19
C GLN A 565 60.15 -14.57 -17.56
N PRO A 566 61.13 -14.49 -16.62
CA PRO A 566 61.23 -13.40 -15.65
C PRO A 566 62.08 -12.20 -16.13
N PRO A 567 62.34 -11.16 -15.29
CA PRO A 567 63.60 -11.23 -14.51
C PRO A 567 63.63 -10.53 -13.11
N VAL A 568 64.25 -11.21 -12.13
CA VAL A 568 65.39 -10.73 -11.29
C VAL A 568 65.19 -9.68 -10.16
N LEU A 569 65.48 -10.14 -8.92
CA LEU A 569 66.06 -9.47 -7.71
C LEU A 569 65.44 -8.21 -7.08
N LEU A 570 65.09 -8.30 -5.78
CA LEU A 570 65.95 -7.84 -4.65
C LEU A 570 65.34 -8.17 -3.25
N SER A 571 66.21 -8.48 -2.27
CA SER A 571 65.95 -8.48 -0.82
C SER A 571 66.87 -7.43 -0.16
N PRO A 572 66.62 -6.89 1.05
CA PRO A 572 66.50 -7.61 2.35
C PRO A 572 65.30 -7.13 3.20
N GLY A 573 65.05 -7.55 4.44
CA GLY A 573 65.67 -8.53 5.34
C GLY A 573 64.90 -8.61 6.67
N PRO A 574 65.05 -9.68 7.49
CA PRO A 574 64.12 -9.97 8.59
C PRO A 574 64.44 -9.30 9.93
N GLY A 575 63.39 -9.03 10.71
CA GLY A 575 63.45 -8.55 12.10
C GLY A 575 62.69 -9.47 13.06
N SER A 576 63.18 -10.68 13.25
CA SER A 576 62.58 -11.66 14.18
C SER A 576 62.81 -11.25 15.64
N PHE A 577 61.78 -11.31 16.49
CA PHE A 577 61.93 -11.74 17.88
C PHE A 577 60.63 -12.31 18.43
N SER A 578 60.69 -13.53 18.94
CA SER A 578 59.64 -14.16 19.75
C SER A 578 60.02 -14.07 21.23
N PHE A 579 59.03 -14.15 22.11
CA PHE A 579 59.09 -15.06 23.25
C PHE A 579 57.68 -15.38 23.77
N CYS A 580 57.55 -16.54 24.41
CA CYS A 580 56.37 -16.97 25.17
C CYS A 580 56.43 -16.34 26.60
N ASP A 581 55.58 -16.62 27.60
CA ASP A 581 54.81 -17.83 27.85
C ASP A 581 53.77 -17.63 28.99
N HIS A 582 52.97 -18.66 29.26
CA HIS A 582 52.09 -18.93 30.43
C HIS A 582 50.79 -18.10 30.49
N SER A 583 49.58 -18.68 30.54
CA SER A 583 48.94 -19.60 31.52
C SER A 583 48.44 -18.85 32.78
N ASP A 584 47.32 -19.20 33.45
CA ASP A 584 46.38 -20.33 33.33
C ASP A 584 44.94 -19.87 33.64
N ASN A 585 43.93 -20.57 33.09
CA ASN A 585 42.82 -21.15 33.87
C ASN A 585 41.84 -21.89 32.95
N GLY A 586 41.41 -23.09 33.36
CA GLY A 586 40.38 -23.86 32.67
C GLY A 586 39.45 -24.54 33.66
N THR A 587 38.28 -25.00 33.19
CA THR A 587 37.47 -25.95 33.94
C THR A 587 36.70 -26.88 33.01
N SER A 588 36.88 -28.18 33.25
CA SER A 588 36.13 -29.36 32.79
C SER A 588 34.72 -29.04 32.23
N VAL A 589 34.35 -29.43 31.00
CA VAL A 589 34.28 -30.80 30.45
C VAL A 589 33.40 -31.74 31.28
N CYS A 590 32.19 -31.99 30.77
CA CYS A 590 31.39 -33.19 31.00
C CYS A 590 30.81 -33.60 29.63
N GLY A 591 31.40 -34.59 28.96
CA GLY A 591 30.88 -35.11 27.69
C GLY A 591 29.99 -36.33 27.91
N HIS A 592 28.97 -36.52 27.06
CA HIS A 592 28.25 -37.78 26.86
C HIS A 592 27.77 -37.89 25.39
N ASP A 593 28.35 -38.85 24.68
CA ASP A 593 27.83 -39.63 23.55
C ASP A 593 26.73 -39.04 22.65
N ILE A 594 27.14 -38.59 21.45
CA ILE A 594 26.24 -38.33 20.33
C ILE A 594 25.82 -39.67 19.70
N HIS A 595 24.71 -40.24 20.18
CA HIS A 595 24.06 -41.38 19.51
C HIS A 595 23.44 -40.95 18.18
N ILE A 596 24.15 -41.20 17.07
CA ILE A 596 23.58 -41.14 15.73
C ILE A 596 22.52 -42.24 15.58
N LEU A 597 21.25 -41.86 15.45
CA LEU A 597 20.15 -42.77 15.11
C LEU A 597 19.64 -42.49 13.69
N PRO A 598 19.19 -43.52 12.95
CA PRO A 598 19.03 -43.43 11.51
C PRO A 598 17.74 -42.73 11.07
N VAL A 599 17.80 -42.13 9.88
CA VAL A 599 16.63 -41.66 9.13
C VAL A 599 15.64 -42.82 8.95
N ARG A 600 14.41 -42.65 9.44
CA ARG A 600 13.29 -43.55 9.14
C ARG A 600 12.40 -42.93 8.06
N GLU A 601 12.06 -43.73 7.05
CA GLU A 601 10.96 -43.43 6.15
C GLU A 601 9.67 -43.28 6.94
N VAL A 602 8.89 -42.22 6.66
CA VAL A 602 7.48 -42.14 7.02
C VAL A 602 6.67 -42.02 5.74
N ARG A 603 5.66 -42.88 5.63
CA ARG A 603 4.95 -43.20 4.38
C ARG A 603 4.02 -42.06 3.95
N SER A 604 3.65 -42.09 2.66
CA SER A 604 2.55 -41.31 2.10
C SER A 604 1.29 -41.41 2.98
N VAL A 605 0.73 -40.24 3.33
CA VAL A 605 -0.56 -40.10 4.01
C VAL A 605 -1.51 -39.37 3.07
N ARG A 606 -2.71 -39.93 2.88
CA ARG A 606 -3.79 -39.29 2.10
C ARG A 606 -4.21 -37.98 2.76
N TRP A 607 -4.37 -36.94 1.94
CA TRP A 607 -5.24 -35.82 2.31
C TRP A 607 -6.68 -36.35 2.44
N ILE A 608 -7.25 -36.22 3.64
CA ILE A 608 -8.67 -36.47 3.92
C ILE A 608 -9.33 -35.09 4.01
N ALA A 609 -10.21 -34.77 3.07
CA ALA A 609 -11.00 -33.55 3.12
C ALA A 609 -12.09 -33.66 4.21
N PRO A 610 -12.32 -32.63 5.03
CA PRO A 610 -13.51 -32.56 5.86
C PRO A 610 -14.77 -32.41 4.99
N ASN A 611 -15.78 -33.22 5.20
CA ASN A 611 -17.10 -33.02 4.57
C ASN A 611 -17.77 -31.78 5.16
N ILE A 612 -17.75 -30.66 4.44
CA ILE A 612 -18.68 -29.55 4.68
C ILE A 612 -19.91 -29.79 3.81
N ILE A 613 -21.06 -29.99 4.45
CA ILE A 613 -22.34 -30.20 3.77
C ILE A 613 -22.83 -28.87 3.21
N VAL A 614 -22.83 -28.73 1.89
CA VAL A 614 -23.39 -27.55 1.21
C VAL A 614 -24.91 -27.66 1.18
N HIS A 615 -25.56 -27.02 2.15
CA HIS A 615 -26.95 -26.59 1.98
C HIS A 615 -26.98 -25.32 1.11
N PRO A 616 -27.76 -25.27 0.02
CA PRO A 616 -27.88 -24.07 -0.79
C PRO A 616 -28.82 -23.04 -0.12
N PRO A 617 -28.42 -21.76 0.01
CA PRO A 617 -29.36 -20.67 0.24
C PRO A 617 -29.94 -20.18 -1.10
N ASP A 618 -31.25 -19.92 -1.11
CA ASP A 618 -31.96 -19.51 -2.33
C ASP A 618 -31.58 -18.10 -2.83
N ARG A 619 -31.59 -17.94 -4.16
CA ARG A 619 -31.90 -16.65 -4.83
C ARG A 619 -33.43 -16.62 -5.03
N PRO A 620 -34.13 -15.46 -5.02
CA PRO A 620 -33.68 -14.23 -5.70
C PRO A 620 -34.10 -12.87 -5.10
N VAL A 621 -33.24 -11.83 -5.25
CA VAL A 621 -33.67 -10.40 -5.28
C VAL A 621 -32.78 -9.57 -6.21
N TYR A 622 -31.45 -9.66 -6.05
CA TYR A 622 -30.51 -8.65 -6.59
C TYR A 622 -30.28 -8.64 -8.13
N ALA A 623 -30.92 -9.52 -8.91
CA ALA A 623 -30.66 -9.59 -10.36
C ALA A 623 -31.37 -8.47 -11.15
N ASP A 624 -32.64 -8.21 -10.84
CA ASP A 624 -33.50 -7.34 -11.67
C ASP A 624 -33.14 -5.86 -11.54
N PHE A 625 -32.55 -5.46 -10.41
CA PHE A 625 -32.14 -4.07 -10.16
C PHE A 625 -31.04 -3.61 -11.12
N TYR A 626 -30.03 -4.46 -11.38
CA TYR A 626 -28.94 -4.14 -12.31
C TYR A 626 -29.41 -4.11 -13.77
N PHE A 627 -30.34 -4.99 -14.16
CA PHE A 627 -30.88 -4.98 -15.52
C PHE A 627 -31.73 -3.72 -15.77
N THR A 628 -32.52 -3.31 -14.78
CA THR A 628 -33.34 -2.08 -14.81
C THR A 628 -32.48 -0.82 -14.92
N LEU A 629 -31.38 -0.74 -14.14
CA LEU A 629 -30.47 0.41 -14.17
C LEU A 629 -29.71 0.54 -15.50
N PHE A 630 -29.39 -0.60 -16.14
CA PHE A 630 -28.70 -0.62 -17.43
C PHE A 630 -29.58 -0.11 -18.58
N GLU A 631 -30.85 -0.54 -18.66
CA GLU A 631 -31.80 0.01 -19.66
C GLU A 631 -32.18 1.46 -19.38
N ALA A 632 -32.32 1.89 -18.11
CA ALA A 632 -32.59 3.29 -17.77
C ALA A 632 -31.45 4.23 -18.25
N THR A 633 -30.19 3.81 -18.07
CA THR A 633 -29.01 4.55 -18.56
C THR A 633 -29.02 4.68 -20.09
N LYS A 634 -29.49 3.65 -20.78
CA LYS A 634 -29.62 3.57 -22.24
C LYS A 634 -30.77 4.42 -22.78
N THR A 635 -31.86 4.59 -22.01
CA THR A 635 -32.97 5.50 -22.37
C THR A 635 -32.56 6.97 -22.23
N LEU A 636 -31.77 7.32 -21.21
CA LEU A 636 -31.30 8.70 -20.99
C LEU A 636 -30.48 9.25 -22.16
N HIS A 637 -29.78 8.39 -22.91
CA HIS A 637 -28.92 8.80 -24.03
C HIS A 637 -29.68 9.27 -25.29
N VAL A 638 -31.01 9.18 -25.30
CA VAL A 638 -31.88 9.58 -26.44
C VAL A 638 -32.56 10.94 -26.22
N LEU A 639 -32.56 11.48 -25.00
CA LEU A 639 -33.18 12.77 -24.70
C LEU A 639 -32.19 13.94 -24.89
N ASN A 640 -32.61 14.89 -25.73
CA ASN A 640 -31.75 15.94 -26.28
C ASN A 640 -31.28 16.94 -25.20
N LEU A 641 -29.96 17.15 -25.08
CA LEU A 641 -29.31 17.90 -24.00
C LEU A 641 -29.78 19.36 -23.82
N GLY A 642 -30.46 19.95 -24.81
CA GLY A 642 -30.98 21.32 -24.74
C GLY A 642 -31.97 21.56 -23.59
N GLN A 643 -32.98 20.71 -23.41
CA GLN A 643 -34.09 20.98 -22.47
C GLN A 643 -33.75 20.68 -21.00
N VAL A 644 -32.78 19.80 -20.73
CA VAL A 644 -32.32 19.51 -19.36
C VAL A 644 -31.67 20.75 -18.74
N LYS A 645 -30.93 21.54 -19.53
CA LYS A 645 -30.17 22.71 -19.05
C LYS A 645 -31.07 23.84 -18.54
N GLU A 646 -32.19 24.08 -19.23
CA GLU A 646 -33.20 25.07 -18.82
C GLU A 646 -34.04 24.59 -17.62
N SER A 647 -34.15 23.27 -17.43
CA SER A 647 -34.84 22.65 -16.29
C SER A 647 -34.00 22.71 -15.01
N MET A 648 -32.70 22.37 -15.08
CA MET A 648 -31.78 22.44 -13.93
C MET A 648 -31.65 23.86 -13.39
N GLY A 649 -31.70 24.88 -14.25
CA GLY A 649 -31.69 26.29 -13.85
C GLY A 649 -32.84 26.73 -12.93
N LYS A 650 -33.93 25.95 -12.85
CA LYS A 650 -35.09 26.19 -11.96
C LYS A 650 -35.11 25.29 -10.72
N ILE A 651 -34.26 24.27 -10.66
CA ILE A 651 -34.16 23.34 -9.52
C ILE A 651 -33.06 23.79 -8.54
N ASN A 652 -32.00 24.43 -9.04
CA ASN A 652 -30.88 24.96 -8.25
C ASN A 652 -31.24 26.04 -7.20
N SER A 653 -32.50 26.47 -7.09
CA SER A 653 -32.91 27.53 -6.14
C SER A 653 -33.60 27.01 -4.87
N LEU A 654 -33.72 25.69 -4.65
CA LEU A 654 -34.58 25.17 -3.58
C LEU A 654 -33.99 24.09 -2.65
N PHE A 655 -33.01 23.27 -3.06
CA PHE A 655 -32.43 22.23 -2.20
C PHE A 655 -30.94 21.96 -2.52
N TYR A 656 -30.21 21.46 -1.50
CA TYR A 656 -28.80 21.03 -1.46
C TYR A 656 -27.70 22.09 -1.24
N VAL A 657 -27.32 22.25 0.04
CA VAL A 657 -25.91 22.24 0.48
C VAL A 657 -25.81 21.17 1.57
N GLY A 658 -24.83 20.26 1.48
CA GLY A 658 -24.66 19.15 2.44
C GLY A 658 -24.47 17.79 1.78
N THR A 659 -25.55 17.02 1.66
CA THR A 659 -25.52 15.54 1.48
C THR A 659 -24.99 15.00 0.15
N PHE A 660 -24.83 15.81 -0.91
CA PHE A 660 -24.35 15.30 -2.21
C PHE A 660 -22.83 15.12 -2.31
N LYS A 661 -22.04 15.81 -1.48
CA LYS A 661 -20.56 15.70 -1.53
C LYS A 661 -20.08 14.32 -1.04
N PHE A 662 -20.69 13.83 0.04
CA PHE A 662 -20.33 12.59 0.73
C PHE A 662 -20.46 11.33 -0.14
N HIS A 663 -21.34 11.32 -1.15
CA HIS A 663 -21.58 10.14 -1.99
C HIS A 663 -20.56 9.99 -3.13
N ILE A 664 -19.89 11.08 -3.55
CA ILE A 664 -18.92 11.06 -4.65
C ILE A 664 -17.53 10.68 -4.14
N GLU A 665 -17.13 11.18 -2.96
CA GLU A 665 -15.78 10.96 -2.41
C GLU A 665 -15.53 9.51 -1.96
N ILE A 666 -16.58 8.74 -1.62
CA ILE A 666 -16.44 7.37 -1.07
C ILE A 666 -16.57 6.27 -2.13
N GLN A 667 -17.49 6.37 -3.11
CA GLN A 667 -17.75 5.25 -4.03
C GLN A 667 -16.85 5.21 -5.28
N LEU A 668 -16.32 6.35 -5.75
CA LEU A 668 -15.47 6.37 -6.95
C LEU A 668 -14.17 5.53 -6.80
N PRO A 669 -13.40 5.67 -5.69
CA PRO A 669 -12.20 4.84 -5.47
C PRO A 669 -12.54 3.35 -5.39
N TYR A 670 -13.65 3.01 -4.73
CA TYR A 670 -14.08 1.62 -4.50
C TYR A 670 -14.57 0.91 -5.78
N LEU A 671 -15.03 1.68 -6.79
CA LEU A 671 -15.37 1.16 -8.12
C LEU A 671 -14.14 0.97 -9.01
N LEU A 672 -13.16 1.89 -8.95
CA LEU A 672 -11.90 1.78 -9.71
C LEU A 672 -11.08 0.57 -9.27
N LEU A 673 -10.85 0.40 -7.96
CA LEU A 673 -10.15 -0.75 -7.37
C LEU A 673 -10.78 -2.12 -7.70
N LYS A 674 -12.07 -2.14 -8.08
CA LYS A 674 -12.78 -3.38 -8.47
C LYS A 674 -12.78 -3.66 -9.97
N LEU A 675 -12.41 -2.68 -10.80
CA LEU A 675 -12.28 -2.85 -12.24
C LEU A 675 -10.88 -3.33 -12.64
N GLU A 676 -9.83 -2.87 -11.96
CA GLU A 676 -8.46 -3.35 -12.20
C GLU A 676 -8.25 -4.83 -11.86
N HIS A 677 -9.13 -5.41 -11.02
CA HIS A 677 -9.01 -6.80 -10.57
C HIS A 677 -9.74 -7.84 -11.45
N ILE A 678 -10.29 -7.41 -12.60
CA ILE A 678 -11.10 -8.23 -13.53
C ILE A 678 -10.48 -8.26 -14.95
N HIS A 679 -9.30 -7.66 -15.16
CA HIS A 679 -8.65 -7.55 -16.47
C HIS A 679 -7.30 -8.28 -16.58
#